data_AF-A0A1V2YK77-F1
#
_entry.id   AF-A0A1V2YK77-F1
#
_cell.length_a   1.000
_cell.length_b   1.000
_cell.length_c   1.000
_cell.angle_alpha   90.00
_cell.angle_beta   90.00
_cell.angle_gamma   90.00
#
_symmetry.space_group_name_H-M   'P 1'
#
loop_
_entity.id
_entity.type
_entity.pdbx_description
1 polymer ?
#
loop_
_entity_poly.entity_id
_entity_poly.type
_entity_poly.pdbx_seq_one_letter_code
_entity_poly.pdbx_strand_id
1 'polypeptide(L)'
;MKLRQKLAIVLASAMVAASFPAATMAATTSWLDSYSTLINGDVLAYQGSNLAGSSYSSTTTSPALELAMRNTSTRISAGTQFGIQPTGLSFNSVLYSDIAPRGTSGEVFEVTGRTYKSYVPASTVSGATDNVTVYFNGNSVYAIDDHSGSTIRLANGSVVTFESFISSSIYSSLDARDFVTNFTIAQQGSSYLLVTIARHFESSDYLYFPLAAVITSSSPSLIVSGSGGITNAELTLSTSDLSSYTTDIEIGYTGQISTYAEGNTGSIRFIENKAGAFQTSSSDSYAGKNYLLDLRSTKVEWDLREGDVLYVGTDHGLYNTLRYDVINNGYHVNFYGGMAIDRDSMLVQVVAIDDEEMIINIHQDNYNNYRTLTGYVELYNLPIDLASRNDELSLGELQIDITEMLYDDGYATYYDDSTSSYSDYDVDDFSSARTVSERLTLANVVDEAVVVGVSDEIEIYAGRDTETIEIVLGELLPDTFNTRYPFYFSLSDGYFADYDDISIDIAYNGHTLSSGYTEDIFDGSSSSELVFDIGELVDVLENRGWLPSTSSSDYSNYDDILHGILANLSFEVEVGTNIGDGACDIYLEVESRNLDEDLEIYIGESIMPFEYSYEPVNVELGVKGQVTAGEIIITEAEEEMFEEGSKIYIKLEDLGSGNQLSGRSVSADSDSGLEISSSISSGVLVITIDEESDNGPGTITITDLQFDIWGGTPRGDYDLYIGGSAIDQANDDNTDDAWSKKLTVSDFFIVGSDIYQHQVESTINFNTGVAEVNGEEVDMFAVPFLSASGRTMVGVRDIATFFSIHEDNILFTSGGHVTIVNGSDIITLTNGSSVLYVNGQPIYMDEEMQIIDGRSYAPARYIAVALGISFDWDDTNRIATFYN
;
A
#
# COMPACT_ATOMS: atom_id res chain seq x y z
N MET A 1 -9.17 24.82 -34.19
CA MET A 1 -9.84 23.58 -34.62
C MET A 1 -10.47 22.97 -33.37
N LYS A 2 -11.65 23.42 -32.92
CA LYS A 2 -13.01 22.85 -33.16
C LYS A 2 -13.05 21.33 -33.04
N LEU A 3 -13.41 20.76 -31.88
CA LEU A 3 -14.74 20.56 -31.25
C LEU A 3 -15.36 19.18 -31.59
N ARG A 4 -15.47 18.36 -30.54
CA ARG A 4 -16.63 17.60 -30.07
C ARG A 4 -17.82 17.39 -31.03
N GLN A 5 -18.35 16.16 -30.90
CA GLN A 5 -19.75 15.75 -30.88
C GLN A 5 -20.46 15.35 -32.19
N LYS A 6 -20.78 14.05 -32.20
CA LYS A 6 -22.14 13.45 -32.30
C LYS A 6 -22.93 13.54 -33.61
N LEU A 7 -23.58 12.39 -33.83
CA LEU A 7 -24.87 12.11 -34.48
C LEU A 7 -24.90 11.86 -36.00
N ALA A 8 -25.37 10.67 -36.37
CA ALA A 8 -26.70 10.40 -36.97
C ALA A 8 -26.60 9.16 -37.89
N ILE A 9 -27.21 8.03 -37.54
CA ILE A 9 -28.60 7.66 -37.86
C ILE A 9 -28.97 8.00 -39.32
N VAL A 10 -29.06 6.97 -40.15
CA VAL A 10 -29.77 7.01 -41.43
C VAL A 10 -31.18 6.46 -41.23
N LEU A 11 -32.14 7.38 -41.43
CA LEU A 11 -33.45 7.27 -42.08
C LEU A 11 -34.21 5.92 -42.02
N ALA A 12 -35.51 5.89 -41.76
CA ALA A 12 -36.48 6.67 -42.52
C ALA A 12 -37.84 6.84 -41.83
N SER A 13 -38.38 8.02 -42.07
CA SER A 13 -39.73 8.50 -41.76
C SER A 13 -40.78 7.97 -42.75
N ALA A 14 -42.02 7.80 -42.27
CA ALA A 14 -43.24 8.24 -42.96
C ALA A 14 -44.42 8.28 -41.94
N MET A 15 -44.81 9.44 -41.39
CA MET A 15 -45.84 10.42 -41.87
C MET A 15 -47.28 9.86 -41.87
N VAL A 16 -48.36 10.43 -41.29
CA VAL A 16 -48.77 11.85 -41.11
C VAL A 16 -49.85 12.02 -39.99
N ALA A 17 -49.63 13.03 -39.13
CA ALA A 17 -50.49 14.02 -38.45
C ALA A 17 -51.89 13.73 -37.87
N ALA A 18 -52.05 14.12 -36.59
CA ALA A 18 -52.90 15.26 -36.19
C ALA A 18 -52.38 15.90 -34.88
N SER A 19 -52.13 17.22 -34.90
CA SER A 19 -51.83 18.11 -33.75
C SER A 19 -53.16 18.55 -33.09
N PHE A 20 -53.34 18.85 -31.80
CA PHE A 20 -52.65 19.60 -30.72
C PHE A 20 -53.26 19.15 -29.35
N PRO A 21 -52.86 19.60 -28.13
CA PRO A 21 -51.76 20.46 -27.69
C PRO A 21 -50.78 19.75 -26.71
N ALA A 22 -49.66 20.41 -26.42
CA ALA A 22 -48.70 20.01 -25.40
C ALA A 22 -49.35 19.87 -24.02
N ALA A 23 -49.20 18.70 -23.41
CA ALA A 23 -48.99 18.60 -21.97
C ALA A 23 -47.51 18.24 -21.77
N THR A 24 -46.75 19.21 -21.28
CA THR A 24 -45.41 18.98 -20.76
C THR A 24 -45.48 17.92 -19.65
N MET A 25 -44.53 16.99 -19.77
CA MET A 25 -43.89 16.14 -18.77
C MET A 25 -44.18 16.46 -17.29
N ALA A 26 -44.32 15.40 -16.48
CA ALA A 26 -43.96 15.41 -15.07
C ALA A 26 -43.14 14.15 -14.77
N ALA A 27 -41.88 14.36 -14.42
CA ALA A 27 -40.91 13.34 -14.06
C ALA A 27 -41.40 12.47 -12.89
N THR A 28 -41.33 11.16 -13.03
CA THR A 28 -41.23 10.26 -11.88
C THR A 28 -39.78 10.31 -11.39
N THR A 29 -39.54 10.83 -10.20
CA THR A 29 -38.28 10.61 -9.48
C THR A 29 -38.34 9.23 -8.86
N SER A 30 -37.71 8.24 -9.50
CA SER A 30 -37.34 6.98 -8.83
C SER A 30 -36.13 7.28 -7.93
N TRP A 31 -36.21 6.91 -6.66
CA TRP A 31 -35.06 6.93 -5.74
C TRP A 31 -34.78 5.47 -5.36
N LEU A 32 -33.52 5.05 -5.48
CA LEU A 32 -33.01 3.81 -4.90
C LEU A 32 -32.37 4.20 -3.56
N ASP A 33 -32.89 3.69 -2.45
CA ASP A 33 -32.21 3.78 -1.15
C ASP A 33 -31.32 2.54 -1.00
N SER A 34 -30.10 2.60 -1.53
CA SER A 34 -28.89 1.93 -1.03
C SER A 34 -27.79 1.99 -2.10
N TYR A 35 -26.71 2.73 -1.79
CA TYR A 35 -25.42 2.50 -2.43
C TYR A 35 -24.81 1.26 -1.77
N SER A 36 -24.88 0.12 -2.45
CA SER A 36 -23.99 -1.01 -2.22
C SER A 36 -23.51 -1.48 -3.58
N THR A 37 -22.20 -1.66 -3.72
CA THR A 37 -21.54 -2.26 -4.87
C THR A 37 -22.22 -3.59 -5.22
N LEU A 38 -22.88 -3.66 -6.38
CA LEU A 38 -23.48 -4.89 -6.89
C LEU A 38 -22.40 -5.70 -7.62
N ILE A 39 -22.38 -7.03 -7.50
CA ILE A 39 -21.40 -7.93 -8.12
C ILE A 39 -22.14 -8.92 -9.04
N ASN A 40 -21.51 -9.37 -10.13
CA ASN A 40 -22.09 -10.41 -10.98
C ASN A 40 -22.25 -11.72 -10.18
N GLY A 41 -23.45 -12.28 -10.12
CA GLY A 41 -23.81 -13.41 -9.25
C GLY A 41 -24.52 -13.02 -7.94
N ASP A 42 -24.55 -11.74 -7.56
CA ASP A 42 -25.30 -11.31 -6.37
C ASP A 42 -26.79 -11.65 -6.51
N VAL A 43 -27.35 -12.23 -5.45
CA VAL A 43 -28.78 -12.53 -5.32
C VAL A 43 -29.46 -11.37 -4.60
N LEU A 44 -30.32 -10.66 -5.31
CA LEU A 44 -31.20 -9.62 -4.77
C LEU A 44 -32.48 -10.28 -4.24
N ALA A 45 -32.76 -10.14 -2.94
CA ALA A 45 -33.92 -10.74 -2.28
C ALA A 45 -34.45 -9.87 -1.11
N TYR A 46 -35.66 -10.17 -0.63
CA TYR A 46 -36.29 -9.45 0.48
C TYR A 46 -35.99 -10.10 1.84
N GLN A 47 -35.71 -9.29 2.87
CA GLN A 47 -35.43 -9.79 4.22
C GLN A 47 -36.61 -10.58 4.80
N GLY A 48 -36.34 -11.82 5.24
CA GLY A 48 -37.28 -12.63 6.02
C GLY A 48 -38.05 -13.72 5.26
N SER A 49 -37.66 -14.09 4.05
CA SER A 49 -38.20 -15.27 3.37
C SER A 49 -37.42 -16.53 3.76
N ASN A 50 -38.05 -17.45 4.50
CA ASN A 50 -37.56 -18.82 4.60
C ASN A 50 -37.94 -19.55 3.31
N LEU A 51 -36.96 -19.82 2.45
CA LEU A 51 -37.15 -20.63 1.24
C LEU A 51 -37.37 -22.08 1.66
N ALA A 52 -38.60 -22.57 1.51
CA ALA A 52 -38.92 -23.96 1.78
C ALA A 52 -38.26 -24.86 0.72
N GLY A 53 -37.05 -25.34 1.00
CA GLY A 53 -36.43 -26.46 0.27
C GLY A 53 -35.13 -26.15 -0.49
N SER A 54 -34.55 -24.96 -0.35
CA SER A 54 -33.18 -24.68 -0.80
C SER A 54 -32.41 -24.00 0.33
N SER A 55 -31.15 -24.39 0.52
CA SER A 55 -30.25 -23.99 1.60
C SER A 55 -29.78 -22.53 1.51
N TYR A 56 -30.61 -21.61 1.02
CA TYR A 56 -30.29 -20.19 1.03
C TYR A 56 -30.91 -19.55 2.28
N SER A 57 -30.14 -19.60 3.37
CA SER A 57 -30.39 -18.79 4.56
C SER A 57 -29.88 -17.38 4.27
N SER A 58 -30.75 -16.46 3.82
CA SER A 58 -30.37 -15.04 3.70
C SER A 58 -30.39 -14.38 5.08
N THR A 59 -29.47 -14.78 5.96
CA THR A 59 -29.13 -13.97 7.12
C THR A 59 -28.15 -12.90 6.67
N THR A 60 -28.72 -11.71 6.42
CA THR A 60 -28.05 -10.39 6.38
C THR A 60 -26.87 -10.24 5.42
N THR A 61 -27.12 -9.75 4.19
CA THR A 61 -26.27 -8.77 3.45
C THR A 61 -26.71 -8.53 2.00
N SER A 62 -27.60 -9.35 1.41
CA SER A 62 -28.12 -9.06 0.06
C SER A 62 -28.86 -7.72 0.02
N PRO A 63 -28.50 -6.78 -0.87
CA PRO A 63 -29.24 -5.54 -1.02
C PRO A 63 -30.66 -5.84 -1.51
N ALA A 64 -31.65 -5.37 -0.76
CA ALA A 64 -33.04 -5.50 -1.15
C ALA A 64 -33.34 -4.48 -2.26
N LEU A 65 -33.70 -4.95 -3.45
CA LEU A 65 -34.11 -4.08 -4.54
C LEU A 65 -35.62 -3.82 -4.46
N GLU A 66 -35.99 -2.63 -3.98
CA GLU A 66 -37.38 -2.16 -3.97
C GLU A 66 -37.59 -1.10 -5.07
N LEU A 67 -38.59 -1.32 -5.93
CA LEU A 67 -38.94 -0.35 -6.97
C LEU A 67 -40.09 0.54 -6.48
N ALA A 68 -39.81 1.84 -6.36
CA ALA A 68 -40.79 2.87 -6.00
C ALA A 68 -41.27 3.65 -7.24
N MET A 69 -42.58 3.65 -7.48
CA MET A 69 -43.22 4.39 -8.58
C MET A 69 -44.24 5.38 -8.04
N ARG A 70 -44.09 6.67 -8.35
CA ARG A 70 -45.05 7.70 -7.95
C ARG A 70 -46.10 7.95 -9.03
N ASN A 71 -47.38 7.94 -8.67
CA ASN A 71 -48.45 8.39 -9.57
C ASN A 71 -48.45 9.91 -9.70
N THR A 72 -48.09 10.42 -10.87
CA THR A 72 -48.13 11.86 -11.19
C THR A 72 -49.40 12.26 -11.96
N SER A 73 -50.26 11.29 -12.30
CA SER A 73 -51.55 11.50 -12.95
C SER A 73 -52.64 11.81 -11.92
N THR A 74 -53.84 12.16 -12.39
CA THR A 74 -55.01 12.34 -11.52
C THR A 74 -55.44 11.02 -10.88
N ARG A 75 -55.44 9.91 -11.66
CA ARG A 75 -55.81 8.57 -11.20
C ARG A 75 -55.31 7.47 -12.13
N ILE A 76 -54.74 6.39 -11.59
CA ILE A 76 -54.49 5.12 -12.28
C ILE A 76 -55.57 4.12 -11.83
N SER A 77 -56.18 3.42 -12.78
CA SER A 77 -57.31 2.54 -12.46
C SER A 77 -56.88 1.12 -12.07
N ALA A 78 -57.66 0.49 -11.18
CA ALA A 78 -57.55 -0.95 -10.93
C ALA A 78 -57.67 -1.72 -12.25
N GLY A 79 -56.82 -2.73 -12.43
CA GLY A 79 -56.68 -3.52 -13.66
C GLY A 79 -55.70 -2.95 -14.69
N THR A 80 -55.08 -1.78 -14.44
CA THR A 80 -54.00 -1.27 -15.30
C THR A 80 -52.79 -2.21 -15.23
N GLN A 81 -52.16 -2.50 -16.37
CA GLN A 81 -51.03 -3.41 -16.47
C GLN A 81 -49.78 -2.73 -17.02
N PHE A 82 -48.62 -3.15 -16.53
CA PHE A 82 -47.31 -2.79 -17.07
C PHE A 82 -46.33 -3.95 -16.95
N GLY A 83 -45.36 -3.99 -17.84
CA GLY A 83 -44.27 -4.94 -17.88
C GLY A 83 -42.99 -4.41 -17.25
N ILE A 84 -42.16 -5.30 -16.74
CA ILE A 84 -40.79 -5.04 -16.31
C ILE A 84 -39.91 -6.07 -16.98
N GLN A 85 -38.93 -5.59 -17.73
CA GLN A 85 -37.97 -6.41 -18.45
C GLN A 85 -36.56 -6.10 -17.90
N PRO A 86 -35.78 -7.12 -17.53
CA PRO A 86 -34.41 -6.91 -17.11
C PRO A 86 -33.47 -6.87 -18.32
N THR A 87 -32.40 -6.11 -18.18
CA THR A 87 -31.17 -6.21 -18.98
C THR A 87 -30.05 -6.48 -17.99
N GLY A 88 -29.28 -7.55 -18.18
CA GLY A 88 -28.19 -7.86 -17.24
C GLY A 88 -28.63 -8.43 -15.88
N LEU A 89 -29.89 -8.82 -15.74
CA LEU A 89 -30.45 -9.49 -14.57
C LEU A 89 -31.28 -10.71 -15.03
N SER A 90 -31.35 -11.74 -14.20
CA SER A 90 -32.29 -12.85 -14.39
C SER A 90 -33.29 -12.91 -13.23
N PHE A 91 -34.58 -12.90 -13.53
CA PHE A 91 -35.61 -13.02 -12.50
C PHE A 91 -35.70 -14.46 -12.01
N ASN A 92 -35.48 -14.67 -10.71
CA ASN A 92 -35.44 -16.00 -10.12
C ASN A 92 -36.87 -16.55 -9.95
N SER A 93 -37.18 -17.62 -10.69
CA SER A 93 -38.51 -18.25 -10.67
C SER A 93 -38.89 -18.93 -9.35
N VAL A 94 -37.91 -19.30 -8.53
CA VAL A 94 -38.12 -19.87 -7.19
C VAL A 94 -38.43 -18.76 -6.18
N LEU A 95 -37.87 -17.56 -6.34
CA LEU A 95 -38.20 -16.41 -5.51
C LEU A 95 -39.55 -15.78 -5.85
N TYR A 96 -40.01 -15.90 -7.10
CA TYR A 96 -41.33 -15.45 -7.56
C TYR A 96 -42.42 -16.54 -7.54
N SER A 97 -42.11 -17.80 -7.21
CA SER A 97 -43.11 -18.88 -7.21
C SER A 97 -44.20 -18.73 -6.15
N ASP A 98 -43.98 -17.92 -5.12
CA ASP A 98 -44.99 -17.55 -4.11
C ASP A 98 -45.88 -16.36 -4.54
N ILE A 99 -45.61 -15.77 -5.71
CA ILE A 99 -46.43 -14.71 -6.32
C ILE A 99 -46.87 -15.18 -7.72
N ALA A 100 -47.70 -16.23 -7.77
CA ALA A 100 -48.31 -16.69 -9.03
C ALA A 100 -49.86 -16.74 -8.95
N PRO A 101 -50.57 -16.14 -9.94
CA PRO A 101 -52.03 -16.10 -9.97
C PRO A 101 -52.61 -17.46 -10.39
N ARG A 102 -53.41 -18.10 -9.54
CA ARG A 102 -54.27 -19.22 -9.95
C ARG A 102 -55.62 -18.68 -10.46
N GLY A 103 -55.77 -18.68 -11.79
CA GLY A 103 -56.99 -18.91 -12.57
C GLY A 103 -58.33 -18.31 -12.12
N THR A 104 -58.85 -17.37 -12.93
CA THR A 104 -60.28 -17.16 -13.25
C THR A 104 -61.35 -17.42 -12.17
N SER A 105 -61.33 -16.66 -11.08
CA SER A 105 -62.54 -16.10 -10.44
C SER A 105 -62.07 -15.15 -9.35
N GLY A 106 -62.63 -13.94 -9.33
CA GLY A 106 -62.16 -12.86 -8.48
C GLY A 106 -62.11 -13.24 -6.99
N GLU A 107 -60.90 -13.28 -6.44
CA GLU A 107 -60.64 -13.20 -5.01
C GLU A 107 -59.58 -12.11 -4.82
N VAL A 108 -59.96 -11.10 -4.05
CA VAL A 108 -59.13 -9.96 -3.67
C VAL A 108 -58.41 -10.36 -2.39
N PHE A 109 -57.09 -10.25 -2.37
CA PHE A 109 -56.32 -10.32 -1.13
C PHE A 109 -56.06 -8.89 -0.65
N GLU A 110 -55.92 -8.72 0.67
CA GLU A 110 -55.48 -7.49 1.32
C GLU A 110 -54.91 -7.93 2.68
N VAL A 111 -53.67 -7.54 3.00
CA VAL A 111 -52.99 -7.93 4.25
C VAL A 111 -52.94 -6.73 5.21
N THR A 112 -53.48 -6.90 6.42
CA THR A 112 -53.01 -6.24 7.65
C THR A 112 -53.51 -7.08 8.84
N GLY A 113 -52.62 -7.45 9.78
CA GLY A 113 -52.83 -8.53 10.78
C GLY A 113 -53.94 -8.30 11.84
N ARG A 114 -54.33 -9.24 12.71
CA ARG A 114 -54.12 -10.70 12.84
C ARG A 114 -55.43 -11.37 13.34
N THR A 115 -56.60 -10.81 13.04
CA THR A 115 -57.92 -11.46 13.19
C THR A 115 -58.71 -11.29 11.89
N TYR A 116 -59.05 -12.39 11.24
CA TYR A 116 -59.80 -12.44 10.00
C TYR A 116 -61.30 -12.50 10.30
N LYS A 117 -62.08 -11.67 9.61
CA LYS A 117 -63.55 -11.69 9.66
C LYS A 117 -64.08 -11.96 8.26
N SER A 118 -64.61 -13.16 8.03
CA SER A 118 -65.26 -13.48 6.76
C SER A 118 -66.77 -13.56 6.95
N TYR A 119 -67.50 -12.86 6.08
CA TYR A 119 -68.95 -12.96 5.98
C TYR A 119 -69.30 -13.92 4.87
N VAL A 120 -69.86 -15.07 5.25
CA VAL A 120 -70.32 -16.06 4.29
C VAL A 120 -71.81 -15.82 4.03
N PRO A 121 -72.22 -15.44 2.80
CA PRO A 121 -73.62 -15.19 2.49
C PRO A 121 -74.47 -16.43 2.76
N ALA A 122 -75.67 -16.26 3.32
CA ALA A 122 -76.60 -17.36 3.64
C ALA A 122 -76.85 -18.31 2.44
N SER A 123 -76.76 -17.78 1.23
CA SER A 123 -76.92 -18.51 -0.04
C SER A 123 -75.80 -19.51 -0.36
N THR A 124 -74.65 -19.42 0.31
CA THR A 124 -73.46 -20.27 0.07
C THR A 124 -73.28 -21.38 1.11
N VAL A 125 -74.09 -21.40 2.17
CA VAL A 125 -74.08 -22.43 3.22
C VAL A 125 -75.46 -23.09 3.28
N SER A 126 -75.52 -24.37 2.92
CA SER A 126 -76.79 -25.10 2.86
C SER A 126 -77.46 -25.22 4.23
N GLY A 127 -78.56 -24.49 4.43
CA GLY A 127 -79.41 -24.54 5.63
C GLY A 127 -79.36 -23.29 6.52
N ALA A 128 -78.58 -22.27 6.17
CA ALA A 128 -78.53 -21.00 6.90
C ALA A 128 -79.62 -20.03 6.41
N THR A 129 -80.34 -19.38 7.32
CA THR A 129 -81.35 -18.34 7.00
C THR A 129 -80.80 -16.92 7.05
N ASP A 130 -79.61 -16.74 7.62
CA ASP A 130 -78.87 -15.48 7.72
C ASP A 130 -77.38 -15.72 7.44
N ASN A 131 -76.64 -14.64 7.18
CA ASN A 131 -75.20 -14.72 6.88
C ASN A 131 -74.42 -15.28 8.07
N VAL A 132 -73.50 -16.20 7.81
CA VAL A 132 -72.68 -16.86 8.83
C VAL A 132 -71.39 -16.09 9.01
N THR A 133 -71.03 -15.80 10.26
CA THR A 133 -69.76 -15.11 10.59
C THR A 133 -68.71 -16.13 11.00
N VAL A 134 -67.58 -16.13 10.30
CA VAL A 134 -66.45 -17.01 10.61
C VAL A 134 -65.25 -16.17 11.04
N TYR A 135 -64.70 -16.50 12.20
CA TYR A 135 -63.52 -15.84 12.75
C TYR A 135 -62.30 -16.74 12.55
N PHE A 136 -61.24 -16.16 12.00
CA PHE A 136 -59.93 -16.79 12.00
C PHE A 136 -58.99 -15.91 12.83
N ASN A 137 -58.14 -16.50 13.65
CA ASN A 137 -57.12 -15.77 14.42
C ASN A 137 -55.83 -16.57 14.27
N GLY A 138 -54.95 -16.10 13.36
CA GLY A 138 -53.88 -16.95 12.83
C GLY A 138 -54.44 -18.20 12.11
N ASN A 139 -53.88 -19.38 12.38
CA ASN A 139 -54.21 -20.65 11.71
C ASN A 139 -55.34 -21.49 12.38
N SER A 140 -56.10 -20.90 13.31
CA SER A 140 -57.20 -21.61 13.98
C SER A 140 -58.57 -21.00 13.67
N VAL A 141 -59.58 -21.86 13.44
CA VAL A 141 -61.01 -21.52 13.39
C VAL A 141 -61.60 -21.81 14.77
N TYR A 142 -62.08 -20.78 15.48
CA TYR A 142 -62.75 -20.98 16.77
C TYR A 142 -64.18 -20.44 16.71
N ALA A 143 -65.12 -21.35 16.96
CA ALA A 143 -66.57 -21.17 17.07
C ALA A 143 -67.33 -20.77 15.77
N ILE A 144 -68.08 -21.73 15.24
CA ILE A 144 -69.50 -21.50 14.91
C ILE A 144 -70.19 -21.42 16.27
N ASP A 145 -71.12 -20.49 16.47
CA ASP A 145 -71.92 -20.44 17.68
C ASP A 145 -72.51 -21.82 18.00
N ASP A 146 -71.93 -22.44 19.03
CA ASP A 146 -72.31 -23.59 19.84
C ASP A 146 -72.76 -24.90 19.13
N HIS A 147 -71.95 -25.96 19.24
CA HIS A 147 -72.28 -27.26 19.89
C HIS A 147 -71.38 -28.43 19.42
N SER A 148 -70.83 -29.12 20.42
CA SER A 148 -70.03 -30.34 20.40
C SER A 148 -70.76 -31.58 19.84
N GLY A 149 -70.04 -32.44 19.12
CA GLY A 149 -70.52 -33.74 18.63
C GLY A 149 -70.83 -33.80 17.13
N SER A 150 -70.12 -33.03 16.31
CA SER A 150 -70.61 -32.59 15.01
C SER A 150 -69.84 -33.25 13.85
N THR A 151 -70.48 -34.19 13.18
CA THR A 151 -70.12 -34.58 11.80
C THR A 151 -70.38 -33.42 10.86
N ILE A 152 -69.43 -33.07 9.98
CA ILE A 152 -69.72 -32.16 8.88
C ILE A 152 -70.04 -32.99 7.63
N ARG A 153 -71.22 -32.76 7.08
CA ARG A 153 -71.60 -33.25 5.75
C ARG A 153 -71.19 -32.25 4.70
N LEU A 154 -70.41 -32.70 3.74
CA LEU A 154 -70.05 -31.95 2.54
C LEU A 154 -71.14 -32.11 1.47
N ALA A 155 -71.21 -31.19 0.51
CA ALA A 155 -72.30 -31.09 -0.46
C ALA A 155 -72.47 -32.31 -1.41
N ASN A 156 -71.49 -33.21 -1.46
CA ASN A 156 -71.58 -34.48 -2.20
C ASN A 156 -72.16 -35.64 -1.36
N GLY A 157 -72.54 -35.38 -0.10
CA GLY A 157 -73.08 -36.38 0.81
C GLY A 157 -72.04 -37.11 1.66
N SER A 158 -70.75 -36.81 1.50
CA SER A 158 -69.68 -37.36 2.35
C SER A 158 -69.78 -36.82 3.77
N VAL A 159 -69.60 -37.71 4.74
CA VAL A 159 -69.46 -37.37 6.16
C VAL A 159 -67.97 -37.38 6.49
N VAL A 160 -67.43 -36.24 6.94
CA VAL A 160 -66.05 -36.16 7.44
C VAL A 160 -66.09 -36.15 8.97
N THR A 161 -65.44 -37.15 9.55
CA THR A 161 -65.19 -37.27 10.99
C THR A 161 -63.71 -36.95 11.20
N PHE A 162 -63.40 -36.00 12.08
CA PHE A 162 -62.02 -35.63 12.36
C PHE A 162 -61.49 -36.53 13.48
N GLU A 163 -60.51 -37.40 13.17
CA GLU A 163 -59.72 -38.13 14.17
C GLU A 163 -58.25 -37.66 14.16
N SER A 164 -57.88 -37.02 15.27
CA SER A 164 -56.52 -36.80 15.79
C SER A 164 -55.57 -35.78 15.13
N PHE A 165 -54.68 -35.27 15.98
CA PHE A 165 -53.93 -34.00 15.96
C PHE A 165 -52.45 -34.31 16.25
N ILE A 166 -51.47 -33.66 15.61
CA ILE A 166 -50.10 -33.39 16.14
C ILE A 166 -49.60 -32.08 15.46
N SER A 167 -49.54 -30.90 16.13
CA SER A 167 -48.46 -30.29 16.96
C SER A 167 -47.18 -29.94 16.15
N SER A 168 -46.59 -28.73 16.11
CA SER A 168 -46.37 -27.71 17.16
C SER A 168 -45.94 -26.31 16.63
N SER A 169 -46.42 -25.30 17.36
CA SER A 169 -46.06 -23.87 17.61
C SER A 169 -44.86 -23.12 16.97
N ILE A 170 -45.12 -21.90 16.46
CA ILE A 170 -44.17 -20.74 16.42
C ILE A 170 -44.91 -19.43 16.82
N TYR A 171 -44.38 -18.72 17.83
CA TYR A 171 -44.71 -17.35 18.28
C TYR A 171 -43.79 -16.36 17.53
N SER A 172 -44.28 -15.32 16.84
CA SER A 172 -44.70 -13.98 17.29
C SER A 172 -43.58 -12.92 17.37
N SER A 173 -43.40 -12.16 16.30
CA SER A 173 -43.16 -10.71 16.31
C SER A 173 -43.06 -10.22 14.87
N LEU A 174 -44.06 -9.48 14.37
CA LEU A 174 -43.93 -8.59 13.20
C LEU A 174 -45.17 -7.68 13.13
N ASP A 175 -44.90 -6.40 12.94
CA ASP A 175 -45.83 -5.27 13.06
C ASP A 175 -46.78 -5.19 11.86
N ALA A 176 -48.05 -4.94 12.13
CA ALA A 176 -49.17 -5.22 11.22
C ALA A 176 -49.58 -4.00 10.37
N ARG A 177 -48.63 -3.20 9.85
CA ARG A 177 -48.98 -1.90 9.25
C ARG A 177 -49.01 -1.75 7.72
N ASP A 178 -48.39 -2.57 6.87
CA ASP A 178 -48.26 -2.13 5.45
C ASP A 178 -48.40 -3.19 4.34
N PHE A 179 -49.45 -4.02 4.26
CA PHE A 179 -49.60 -4.89 3.07
C PHE A 179 -51.03 -5.03 2.49
N VAL A 180 -51.73 -3.92 2.28
CA VAL A 180 -52.82 -3.91 1.29
C VAL A 180 -52.24 -4.34 -0.07
N THR A 181 -52.66 -5.46 -0.69
CA THR A 181 -52.06 -5.88 -1.97
C THR A 181 -52.44 -4.88 -3.06
N ASN A 182 -51.50 -4.00 -3.33
CA ASN A 182 -51.58 -2.88 -4.25
C ASN A 182 -51.57 -3.33 -5.72
N PHE A 183 -51.06 -4.53 -6.00
CA PHE A 183 -50.81 -5.09 -7.32
C PHE A 183 -50.69 -6.63 -7.26
N THR A 184 -50.69 -7.28 -8.41
CA THR A 184 -50.25 -8.67 -8.61
C THR A 184 -49.07 -8.71 -9.58
N ILE A 185 -48.13 -9.65 -9.39
CA ILE A 185 -47.02 -9.89 -10.31
C ILE A 185 -47.21 -11.26 -10.93
N ALA A 186 -46.94 -11.38 -12.24
CA ALA A 186 -46.86 -12.65 -12.92
C ALA A 186 -45.56 -12.71 -13.73
N GLN A 187 -44.66 -13.62 -13.36
CA GLN A 187 -43.46 -13.87 -14.14
C GLN A 187 -43.82 -14.61 -15.44
N GLN A 188 -43.30 -14.11 -16.56
CA GLN A 188 -43.46 -14.70 -17.89
C GLN A 188 -42.06 -15.06 -18.41
N GLY A 189 -41.58 -16.27 -18.10
CA GLY A 189 -40.20 -16.69 -18.39
C GLY A 189 -39.17 -16.02 -17.47
N SER A 190 -37.87 -16.18 -17.75
CA SER A 190 -36.78 -15.64 -16.92
C SER A 190 -36.56 -14.13 -17.04
N SER A 191 -37.18 -13.47 -18.02
CA SER A 191 -36.82 -12.12 -18.46
C SER A 191 -38.00 -11.14 -18.55
N TYR A 192 -39.13 -11.42 -17.92
CA TYR A 192 -40.27 -10.51 -17.93
C TYR A 192 -41.20 -10.70 -16.73
N LEU A 193 -41.58 -9.60 -16.08
CA LEU A 193 -42.64 -9.57 -15.06
C LEU A 193 -43.81 -8.74 -15.59
N LEU A 194 -45.02 -9.26 -15.48
CA LEU A 194 -46.25 -8.51 -15.72
C LEU A 194 -46.86 -8.09 -14.39
N VAL A 195 -46.94 -6.79 -14.15
CA VAL A 195 -47.57 -6.23 -12.95
C VAL A 195 -48.98 -5.74 -13.29
N THR A 196 -49.98 -6.16 -12.51
CA THR A 196 -51.36 -5.70 -12.61
C THR A 196 -51.76 -4.95 -11.36
N ILE A 197 -52.16 -3.70 -11.52
CA ILE A 197 -52.61 -2.82 -10.44
C ILE A 197 -53.92 -3.34 -9.86
N ALA A 198 -53.97 -3.68 -8.57
CA ALA A 198 -55.12 -4.34 -7.94
C ALA A 198 -56.19 -3.36 -7.43
N ARG A 199 -55.84 -2.08 -7.26
CA ARG A 199 -56.75 -1.01 -6.83
C ARG A 199 -56.47 0.32 -7.54
N HIS A 200 -57.35 1.30 -7.38
CA HIS A 200 -57.11 2.64 -7.93
C HIS A 200 -56.02 3.36 -7.13
N PHE A 201 -55.13 4.06 -7.84
CA PHE A 201 -54.12 4.95 -7.24
C PHE A 201 -54.46 6.38 -7.63
N GLU A 202 -54.57 7.26 -6.65
CA GLU A 202 -54.86 8.67 -6.86
C GLU A 202 -53.54 9.47 -6.99
N SER A 203 -53.65 10.76 -7.32
CA SER A 203 -52.48 11.61 -7.55
C SER A 203 -51.55 11.66 -6.33
N SER A 204 -50.25 11.53 -6.57
CA SER A 204 -49.15 11.45 -5.60
C SER A 204 -49.03 10.17 -4.78
N ASP A 205 -49.90 9.17 -4.98
CA ASP A 205 -49.71 7.86 -4.36
C ASP A 205 -48.43 7.19 -4.88
N TYR A 206 -47.77 6.41 -4.01
CA TYR A 206 -46.63 5.59 -4.38
C TYR A 206 -47.03 4.12 -4.46
N LEU A 207 -46.43 3.44 -5.42
CA LEU A 207 -46.45 2.00 -5.59
C LEU A 207 -45.04 1.49 -5.30
N TYR A 208 -44.89 0.70 -4.25
CA TYR A 208 -43.66 0.00 -3.90
C TYR A 208 -43.86 -1.48 -4.16
N PHE A 209 -42.89 -2.14 -4.78
CA PHE A 209 -42.89 -3.59 -4.83
C PHE A 209 -41.48 -4.17 -4.85
N PRO A 210 -41.26 -5.32 -4.18
CA PRO A 210 -39.96 -5.96 -4.10
C PRO A 210 -39.61 -6.64 -5.43
N LEU A 211 -38.34 -6.61 -5.78
CA LEU A 211 -37.77 -7.36 -6.88
C LEU A 211 -36.81 -8.44 -6.35
N ALA A 212 -36.85 -9.61 -6.97
CA ALA A 212 -36.01 -10.75 -6.65
C ALA A 212 -35.29 -11.22 -7.92
N ALA A 213 -33.99 -11.00 -8.00
CA ALA A 213 -33.23 -11.21 -9.23
C ALA A 213 -31.79 -11.61 -8.92
N VAL A 214 -31.14 -12.23 -9.88
CA VAL A 214 -29.69 -12.49 -9.85
C VAL A 214 -29.02 -11.53 -10.83
N ILE A 215 -27.93 -10.88 -10.42
CA ILE A 215 -27.11 -10.07 -11.32
C ILE A 215 -26.41 -11.02 -12.31
N THR A 216 -26.52 -10.73 -13.61
CA THR A 216 -25.95 -11.58 -14.69
C THR A 216 -25.03 -10.82 -15.65
N SER A 217 -24.80 -9.53 -15.41
CA SER A 217 -23.89 -8.72 -16.22
C SER A 217 -23.41 -7.47 -15.46
N SER A 218 -22.39 -6.80 -16.01
CA SER A 218 -21.76 -5.59 -15.46
C SER A 218 -22.58 -4.29 -15.56
N SER A 219 -23.68 -4.27 -16.32
CA SER A 219 -24.55 -3.07 -16.48
C SER A 219 -26.04 -3.42 -16.30
N PRO A 220 -26.46 -3.86 -15.10
CA PRO A 220 -27.84 -4.24 -14.86
C PRO A 220 -28.80 -3.04 -15.00
N SER A 221 -29.87 -3.20 -15.77
CA SER A 221 -30.96 -2.23 -15.90
C SER A 221 -32.34 -2.88 -15.91
N LEU A 222 -33.36 -2.10 -15.57
CA LEU A 222 -34.76 -2.49 -15.63
C LEU A 222 -35.52 -1.57 -16.56
N ILE A 223 -36.22 -2.15 -17.52
CA ILE A 223 -37.10 -1.43 -18.44
C ILE A 223 -38.53 -1.66 -18.00
N VAL A 224 -39.18 -0.59 -17.52
CA VAL A 224 -40.61 -0.57 -17.22
C VAL A 224 -41.36 -0.12 -18.48
N SER A 225 -42.30 -0.93 -18.94
CA SER A 225 -43.11 -0.64 -20.14
C SER A 225 -44.60 -0.73 -19.85
N GLY A 226 -45.35 0.36 -20.03
CA GLY A 226 -46.73 0.47 -19.51
C GLY A 226 -47.76 0.94 -20.53
N SER A 227 -49.05 0.74 -20.18
CA SER A 227 -50.20 1.37 -20.82
C SER A 227 -51.13 1.99 -19.76
N GLY A 228 -52.13 2.79 -20.15
CA GLY A 228 -53.14 3.28 -19.19
C GLY A 228 -52.66 4.32 -18.16
N GLY A 229 -51.63 5.11 -18.49
CA GLY A 229 -51.12 6.19 -17.64
C GLY A 229 -49.77 5.91 -16.96
N ILE A 230 -49.19 4.72 -17.18
CA ILE A 230 -47.84 4.36 -16.76
C ILE A 230 -46.88 4.67 -17.92
N THR A 231 -45.83 5.47 -17.64
CA THR A 231 -44.85 5.91 -18.65
C THR A 231 -43.69 4.91 -18.73
N ASN A 232 -43.14 4.70 -19.92
CA ASN A 232 -41.94 3.88 -20.08
C ASN A 232 -40.74 4.53 -19.38
N ALA A 233 -39.98 3.75 -18.64
CA ALA A 233 -38.77 4.20 -17.96
C ALA A 233 -37.70 3.11 -18.01
N GLU A 234 -36.44 3.53 -18.12
CA GLU A 234 -35.29 2.66 -17.92
C GLU A 234 -34.60 3.08 -16.63
N LEU A 235 -34.33 2.12 -15.76
CA LEU A 235 -33.67 2.30 -14.48
C LEU A 235 -32.36 1.53 -14.50
N THR A 236 -31.25 2.23 -14.58
CA THR A 236 -29.92 1.64 -14.41
C THR A 236 -29.66 1.37 -12.93
N LEU A 237 -29.22 0.16 -12.59
CA LEU A 237 -29.02 -0.27 -11.20
C LEU A 237 -27.58 -0.14 -10.71
N SER A 238 -26.60 0.04 -11.59
CA SER A 238 -25.21 0.38 -11.23
C SER A 238 -24.72 1.59 -12.03
N THR A 239 -23.81 2.37 -11.44
CA THR A 239 -23.20 3.55 -12.09
C THR A 239 -21.76 3.29 -12.58
N SER A 240 -21.23 2.09 -12.34
CA SER A 240 -19.88 1.63 -12.72
C SER A 240 -19.93 0.19 -13.23
N ASP A 241 -18.91 -0.21 -14.01
CA ASP A 241 -18.67 -1.61 -14.40
C ASP A 241 -18.48 -2.44 -13.11
N LEU A 242 -19.32 -3.45 -12.91
CA LEU A 242 -19.30 -4.30 -11.71
C LEU A 242 -18.20 -5.37 -11.83
N SER A 243 -17.37 -5.54 -10.78
CA SER A 243 -16.49 -6.69 -10.64
C SER A 243 -17.33 -7.96 -10.43
N SER A 244 -16.99 -9.05 -11.12
CA SER A 244 -17.49 -10.40 -10.80
C SER A 244 -16.89 -10.89 -9.46
N TYR A 245 -17.33 -12.04 -8.94
CA TYR A 245 -16.46 -12.90 -8.12
C TYR A 245 -15.21 -13.20 -8.96
N THR A 246 -14.24 -12.31 -8.86
CA THR A 246 -13.04 -12.25 -9.67
C THR A 246 -11.89 -12.65 -8.78
N THR A 247 -10.91 -13.23 -9.43
CA THR A 247 -9.57 -13.33 -8.88
C THR A 247 -8.72 -12.27 -9.54
N ASP A 248 -7.72 -11.79 -8.83
CA ASP A 248 -6.61 -11.06 -9.42
C ASP A 248 -5.40 -12.00 -9.47
N ILE A 249 -4.45 -11.71 -10.36
CA ILE A 249 -3.25 -12.51 -10.56
C ILE A 249 -2.05 -11.58 -10.52
N GLU A 250 -1.06 -11.92 -9.69
CA GLU A 250 0.20 -11.20 -9.61
C GLU A 250 1.36 -12.17 -9.44
N ILE A 251 2.58 -11.69 -9.68
CA ILE A 251 3.81 -12.39 -9.29
C ILE A 251 4.06 -12.07 -7.83
N GLY A 252 4.30 -13.09 -7.02
CA GLY A 252 4.72 -12.89 -5.64
C GLY A 252 6.18 -12.48 -5.57
N TYR A 253 7.06 -13.30 -6.16
CA TYR A 253 8.45 -12.95 -6.43
C TYR A 253 8.90 -13.51 -7.78
N THR A 254 9.84 -12.82 -8.42
CA THR A 254 10.38 -13.23 -9.72
C THR A 254 11.50 -14.24 -9.52
N GLY A 255 11.41 -15.38 -10.18
CA GLY A 255 12.43 -16.43 -10.10
C GLY A 255 13.73 -16.09 -10.84
N GLN A 256 14.72 -16.95 -10.71
CA GLN A 256 15.94 -16.92 -11.50
C GLN A 256 16.27 -18.32 -12.00
N ILE A 257 16.46 -18.45 -13.31
CA ILE A 257 16.79 -19.72 -13.97
C ILE A 257 17.99 -19.54 -14.89
N SER A 258 18.76 -20.60 -15.07
CA SER A 258 19.86 -20.64 -16.02
C SER A 258 19.36 -20.70 -17.47
N THR A 259 20.28 -20.55 -18.41
CA THR A 259 19.99 -20.81 -19.83
C THR A 259 19.56 -22.26 -20.11
N TYR A 260 19.72 -23.18 -19.15
CA TYR A 260 19.31 -24.58 -19.24
C TYR A 260 17.99 -24.88 -18.51
N ALA A 261 17.21 -23.85 -18.15
CA ALA A 261 15.95 -23.95 -17.42
C ALA A 261 16.04 -24.52 -15.99
N GLU A 262 17.27 -24.71 -15.48
CA GLU A 262 17.51 -25.08 -14.09
C GLU A 262 17.45 -23.83 -13.18
N GLY A 263 16.86 -23.95 -11.98
CA GLY A 263 16.72 -22.85 -11.03
C GLY A 263 15.32 -22.72 -10.44
N ASN A 264 14.93 -21.50 -10.08
CA ASN A 264 13.63 -21.16 -9.52
C ASN A 264 12.77 -20.39 -10.52
N THR A 265 11.54 -20.84 -10.78
CA THR A 265 10.56 -20.12 -11.63
C THR A 265 9.81 -18.99 -10.92
N GLY A 266 10.05 -18.69 -9.64
CA GLY A 266 9.33 -17.65 -8.91
C GLY A 266 7.97 -18.11 -8.37
N SER A 267 7.11 -17.16 -7.97
CA SER A 267 5.77 -17.45 -7.47
C SER A 267 4.65 -16.66 -8.18
N ILE A 268 3.47 -17.29 -8.24
CA ILE A 268 2.25 -16.78 -8.84
C ILE A 268 1.15 -16.77 -7.78
N ARG A 269 0.55 -15.61 -7.53
CA ARG A 269 -0.54 -15.45 -6.56
C ARG A 269 -1.87 -15.33 -7.27
N PHE A 270 -2.83 -16.16 -6.87
CA PHE A 270 -4.23 -16.09 -7.28
C PHE A 270 -5.06 -15.53 -6.13
N ILE A 271 -5.40 -14.25 -6.23
CA ILE A 271 -5.96 -13.45 -5.15
C ILE A 271 -7.47 -13.40 -5.22
N GLU A 272 -8.16 -13.55 -4.09
CA GLU A 272 -9.58 -13.29 -4.04
C GLU A 272 -9.90 -11.80 -3.92
N ASN A 273 -10.63 -11.28 -4.90
CA ASN A 273 -11.28 -9.97 -4.74
C ASN A 273 -12.49 -10.02 -3.79
N LYS A 274 -12.98 -11.23 -3.50
CA LYS A 274 -14.04 -11.49 -2.51
C LYS A 274 -13.87 -12.90 -1.93
N ALA A 275 -14.00 -13.01 -0.62
CA ALA A 275 -13.95 -14.27 0.09
C ALA A 275 -14.88 -15.31 -0.54
N GLY A 276 -14.32 -16.47 -0.93
CA GLY A 276 -15.02 -17.55 -1.62
C GLY A 276 -15.01 -17.44 -3.15
N ALA A 277 -14.07 -16.72 -3.77
CA ALA A 277 -14.03 -16.58 -5.24
C ALA A 277 -13.70 -17.90 -5.96
N PHE A 278 -13.06 -18.85 -5.26
CA PHE A 278 -12.80 -20.21 -5.75
C PHE A 278 -13.93 -21.20 -5.43
N GLN A 279 -15.02 -20.75 -4.81
CA GLN A 279 -16.20 -21.56 -4.54
C GLN A 279 -17.13 -21.59 -5.75
N THR A 280 -17.86 -22.69 -5.86
CA THR A 280 -18.87 -22.91 -6.91
C THR A 280 -20.26 -22.51 -6.42
N SER A 281 -21.04 -21.86 -7.30
CA SER A 281 -22.46 -21.52 -7.08
C SER A 281 -23.43 -22.66 -7.45
N SER A 282 -22.91 -23.78 -7.96
CA SER A 282 -23.70 -24.89 -8.48
C SER A 282 -23.99 -25.94 -7.41
N SER A 283 -24.98 -26.80 -7.66
CA SER A 283 -25.28 -27.97 -6.81
C SER A 283 -24.21 -29.06 -6.87
N ASP A 284 -23.19 -28.89 -7.71
CA ASP A 284 -22.13 -29.86 -7.94
C ASP A 284 -20.89 -29.45 -7.13
N SER A 285 -20.49 -30.34 -6.23
CA SER A 285 -19.54 -30.09 -5.13
C SER A 285 -18.08 -29.90 -5.55
N TYR A 286 -17.77 -29.92 -6.86
CA TYR A 286 -16.38 -30.07 -7.34
C TYR A 286 -15.97 -29.04 -8.43
N ALA A 287 -16.78 -28.01 -8.69
CA ALA A 287 -16.54 -27.06 -9.77
C ALA A 287 -15.64 -25.86 -9.36
N GLY A 288 -14.31 -26.00 -9.53
CA GLY A 288 -13.34 -24.93 -9.26
C GLY A 288 -13.20 -23.86 -10.37
N LYS A 289 -12.22 -22.97 -10.21
CA LYS A 289 -11.75 -22.02 -11.24
C LYS A 289 -10.58 -22.61 -12.00
N ASN A 290 -10.59 -22.49 -13.33
CA ASN A 290 -9.50 -22.96 -14.19
C ASN A 290 -8.64 -21.80 -14.67
N TYR A 291 -7.33 -22.01 -14.75
CA TYR A 291 -6.38 -21.04 -15.28
C TYR A 291 -5.44 -21.72 -16.26
N LEU A 292 -5.27 -21.12 -17.44
CA LEU A 292 -4.21 -21.45 -18.39
C LEU A 292 -2.95 -20.69 -18.00
N LEU A 293 -1.86 -21.41 -17.81
CA LEU A 293 -0.50 -20.93 -17.59
C LEU A 293 0.31 -21.27 -18.83
N ASP A 294 0.59 -20.30 -19.68
CA ASP A 294 1.34 -20.43 -20.94
C ASP A 294 2.74 -19.81 -20.77
N LEU A 295 3.77 -20.67 -20.70
CA LEU A 295 5.17 -20.25 -20.73
C LEU A 295 5.47 -19.73 -22.13
N ARG A 296 5.78 -18.43 -22.27
CA ARG A 296 5.92 -17.76 -23.58
C ARG A 296 7.21 -18.10 -24.33
N SER A 297 7.67 -19.34 -24.20
CA SER A 297 8.89 -19.89 -24.77
C SER A 297 8.69 -21.37 -25.10
N THR A 298 8.64 -21.70 -26.38
CA THR A 298 8.57 -23.10 -26.89
C THR A 298 9.84 -23.92 -26.64
N LYS A 299 10.77 -23.41 -25.82
CA LYS A 299 12.02 -24.09 -25.45
C LYS A 299 11.94 -24.72 -24.06
N VAL A 300 10.89 -24.40 -23.32
CA VAL A 300 10.60 -24.98 -22.00
C VAL A 300 9.23 -25.61 -22.02
N GLU A 301 9.07 -26.64 -21.22
CA GLU A 301 7.82 -27.34 -20.95
C GLU A 301 7.62 -27.46 -19.45
N TRP A 302 6.38 -27.62 -18.99
CA TRP A 302 6.11 -27.90 -17.59
C TRP A 302 6.59 -29.32 -17.24
N ASP A 303 7.46 -29.49 -16.23
CA ASP A 303 7.82 -30.81 -15.69
C ASP A 303 6.76 -31.27 -14.66
N LEU A 304 5.52 -31.30 -15.15
CA LEU A 304 4.35 -31.80 -14.44
C LEU A 304 3.55 -32.66 -15.41
N ARG A 305 2.58 -33.41 -14.88
CA ARG A 305 1.73 -34.29 -15.68
C ARG A 305 0.28 -33.96 -15.46
N GLU A 306 -0.51 -34.21 -16.51
CA GLU A 306 -1.97 -34.20 -16.39
C GLU A 306 -2.41 -35.07 -15.21
N GLY A 307 -3.21 -34.47 -14.32
CA GLY A 307 -3.71 -35.13 -13.13
C GLY A 307 -2.83 -35.03 -11.89
N ASP A 308 -1.67 -34.38 -11.98
CA ASP A 308 -0.86 -34.09 -10.80
C ASP A 308 -1.64 -33.22 -9.82
N VAL A 309 -1.66 -33.64 -8.55
CA VAL A 309 -2.32 -32.91 -7.47
C VAL A 309 -1.26 -32.14 -6.71
N LEU A 310 -1.27 -30.82 -6.88
CA LEU A 310 -0.32 -29.92 -6.22
C LEU A 310 -0.69 -29.71 -4.74
N TYR A 311 -1.99 -29.74 -4.42
CA TYR A 311 -2.46 -29.65 -3.03
C TYR A 311 -3.86 -30.26 -2.87
N VAL A 312 -4.09 -30.98 -1.76
CA VAL A 312 -5.45 -31.36 -1.33
C VAL A 312 -5.58 -31.30 0.20
N GLY A 313 -6.50 -30.46 0.66
CA GLY A 313 -6.79 -30.27 2.07
C GLY A 313 -7.50 -31.48 2.69
N THR A 314 -7.35 -31.68 4.01
CA THR A 314 -7.84 -32.89 4.69
C THR A 314 -9.36 -33.00 4.74
N ASP A 315 -10.06 -31.87 4.65
CA ASP A 315 -11.51 -31.78 4.70
C ASP A 315 -12.14 -31.71 3.30
N HIS A 316 -11.32 -31.65 2.24
CA HIS A 316 -11.77 -31.67 0.86
C HIS A 316 -12.39 -33.03 0.49
N GLY A 317 -13.50 -33.02 -0.25
CA GLY A 317 -14.30 -34.21 -0.58
C GLY A 317 -13.52 -35.30 -1.31
N LEU A 318 -12.50 -34.92 -2.08
CA LEU A 318 -11.61 -35.84 -2.82
C LEU A 318 -10.37 -36.30 -2.03
N TYR A 319 -10.16 -35.81 -0.80
CA TYR A 319 -8.94 -36.10 -0.02
C TYR A 319 -8.64 -37.59 0.08
N ASN A 320 -9.62 -38.41 0.49
CA ASN A 320 -9.40 -39.86 0.68
C ASN A 320 -9.15 -40.62 -0.63
N THR A 321 -9.62 -40.08 -1.76
CA THR A 321 -9.46 -40.71 -3.08
C THR A 321 -8.06 -40.41 -3.63
N LEU A 322 -7.63 -39.15 -3.55
CA LEU A 322 -6.38 -38.68 -4.15
C LEU A 322 -5.17 -38.97 -3.24
N ARG A 323 -5.38 -39.18 -1.92
CA ARG A 323 -4.32 -39.38 -0.90
C ARG A 323 -3.23 -40.40 -1.24
N TYR A 324 -3.48 -41.41 -2.08
CA TYR A 324 -2.48 -42.43 -2.41
C TYR A 324 -1.50 -42.03 -3.50
N ASP A 325 -1.85 -41.04 -4.34
CA ASP A 325 -0.99 -40.48 -5.39
C ASP A 325 -0.40 -39.10 -4.98
N VAL A 326 -0.94 -38.50 -3.91
CA VAL A 326 -0.70 -37.11 -3.45
C VAL A 326 0.57 -36.89 -2.62
N ILE A 327 1.19 -37.91 -2.01
CA ILE A 327 2.15 -37.68 -0.91
C ILE A 327 3.55 -37.21 -1.38
N ASN A 328 3.79 -37.05 -2.69
CA ASN A 328 5.11 -36.59 -3.17
C ASN A 328 5.20 -35.11 -3.57
N ASN A 329 4.11 -34.34 -3.72
CA ASN A 329 4.19 -33.05 -4.44
C ASN A 329 3.51 -31.85 -3.75
N GLY A 330 3.32 -31.86 -2.43
CA GLY A 330 2.78 -30.71 -1.67
C GLY A 330 3.71 -29.49 -1.57
N TYR A 331 4.68 -29.35 -2.46
CA TYR A 331 5.82 -28.42 -2.36
C TYR A 331 5.66 -27.12 -3.14
N HIS A 332 4.50 -26.89 -3.76
CA HIS A 332 4.32 -25.75 -4.67
C HIS A 332 3.11 -24.89 -4.35
N VAL A 333 2.42 -25.10 -3.22
CA VAL A 333 1.17 -24.38 -2.91
C VAL A 333 1.19 -23.85 -1.47
N ASN A 334 1.08 -22.53 -1.33
CA ASN A 334 0.88 -21.85 -0.06
C ASN A 334 -0.48 -21.12 -0.04
N PHE A 335 -0.98 -20.84 1.17
CA PHE A 335 -2.24 -20.16 1.39
C PHE A 335 -2.06 -19.02 2.39
N TYR A 336 -2.56 -17.84 2.04
CA TYR A 336 -2.38 -16.63 2.84
C TYR A 336 -3.70 -15.92 3.12
N GLY A 337 -3.68 -15.01 4.09
CA GLY A 337 -4.86 -14.26 4.53
C GLY A 337 -6.00 -15.18 4.97
N GLY A 338 -7.22 -14.87 4.54
CA GLY A 338 -8.41 -15.66 4.84
C GLY A 338 -8.35 -17.11 4.34
N MET A 339 -7.47 -17.44 3.39
CA MET A 339 -7.30 -18.82 2.90
C MET A 339 -6.47 -19.71 3.79
N ALA A 340 -5.52 -19.15 4.54
CA ALA A 340 -4.70 -19.94 5.46
C ALA A 340 -5.57 -20.70 6.48
N ILE A 341 -6.72 -20.10 6.84
CA ILE A 341 -7.71 -20.67 7.76
C ILE A 341 -8.51 -21.80 7.12
N ASP A 342 -8.70 -21.77 5.81
CA ASP A 342 -9.62 -22.62 5.05
C ASP A 342 -8.90 -23.60 4.13
N ARG A 343 -7.57 -23.71 4.26
CA ARG A 343 -6.73 -24.57 3.41
C ARG A 343 -7.19 -26.02 3.40
N ASP A 344 -7.77 -26.52 4.49
CA ASP A 344 -8.23 -27.91 4.60
C ASP A 344 -9.40 -28.21 3.64
N SER A 345 -10.10 -27.20 3.12
CA SER A 345 -11.18 -27.33 2.13
C SER A 345 -10.74 -27.07 0.68
N MET A 346 -9.43 -26.89 0.44
CA MET A 346 -8.89 -26.53 -0.86
C MET A 346 -8.37 -27.74 -1.66
N LEU A 347 -8.46 -27.64 -2.99
CA LEU A 347 -7.81 -28.51 -3.96
C LEU A 347 -7.13 -27.65 -5.03
N VAL A 348 -5.88 -27.98 -5.34
CA VAL A 348 -5.14 -27.44 -6.48
C VAL A 348 -4.60 -28.63 -7.28
N GLN A 349 -4.94 -28.70 -8.56
CA GLN A 349 -4.55 -29.80 -9.43
C GLN A 349 -4.27 -29.33 -10.86
N VAL A 350 -3.41 -30.06 -11.54
CA VAL A 350 -3.19 -29.97 -12.98
C VAL A 350 -4.26 -30.77 -13.70
N VAL A 351 -4.94 -30.13 -14.66
CA VAL A 351 -6.09 -30.72 -15.38
C VAL A 351 -5.76 -31.06 -16.83
N ALA A 352 -4.90 -30.27 -17.49
CA ALA A 352 -4.39 -30.53 -18.83
C ALA A 352 -3.00 -29.91 -18.96
N ILE A 353 -2.11 -30.55 -19.72
CA ILE A 353 -0.79 -30.03 -20.09
C ILE A 353 -0.53 -30.34 -21.57
N ASP A 354 -0.04 -29.35 -22.30
CA ASP A 354 0.54 -29.49 -23.64
C ASP A 354 1.83 -28.65 -23.70
N ASP A 355 2.98 -29.29 -23.51
CA ASP A 355 4.32 -28.67 -23.50
C ASP A 355 4.40 -27.40 -22.61
N GLU A 356 4.41 -26.20 -23.21
CA GLU A 356 4.47 -24.91 -22.51
C GLU A 356 3.15 -24.43 -21.88
N GLU A 357 2.03 -25.07 -22.22
CA GLU A 357 0.68 -24.72 -21.77
C GLU A 357 0.19 -25.68 -20.69
N MET A 358 -0.25 -25.14 -19.54
CA MET A 358 -0.83 -25.93 -18.45
C MET A 358 -2.14 -25.34 -17.97
N ILE A 359 -3.18 -26.16 -17.86
CA ILE A 359 -4.43 -25.82 -17.19
C ILE A 359 -4.39 -26.33 -15.76
N ILE A 360 -4.48 -25.41 -14.80
CA ILE A 360 -4.70 -25.75 -13.38
C ILE A 360 -6.16 -25.51 -12.99
N ASN A 361 -6.60 -26.22 -11.96
CA ASN A 361 -7.88 -25.98 -11.30
C ASN A 361 -7.65 -25.69 -9.81
N ILE A 362 -8.18 -24.56 -9.36
CA ILE A 362 -8.23 -24.17 -7.95
C ILE A 362 -9.67 -24.27 -7.49
N HIS A 363 -9.94 -25.18 -6.57
CA HIS A 363 -11.27 -25.47 -6.07
C HIS A 363 -11.34 -25.35 -4.56
N GLN A 364 -12.42 -24.73 -4.09
CA GLN A 364 -12.77 -24.73 -2.69
C GLN A 364 -14.13 -25.41 -2.46
N ASP A 365 -14.14 -26.36 -1.54
CA ASP A 365 -15.38 -26.99 -1.08
C ASP A 365 -16.33 -26.02 -0.34
N ASN A 366 -17.63 -26.25 -0.50
CA ASN A 366 -18.71 -25.47 0.11
C ASN A 366 -18.93 -25.75 1.62
N TYR A 367 -17.94 -26.30 2.32
CA TYR A 367 -18.11 -26.84 3.68
C TYR A 367 -18.02 -25.74 4.77
N ASN A 368 -19.18 -25.23 5.24
CA ASN A 368 -19.32 -24.29 6.38
C ASN A 368 -18.60 -22.92 6.24
N ASN A 369 -18.72 -22.27 5.08
CA ASN A 369 -17.96 -21.04 4.80
C ASN A 369 -18.62 -19.77 5.39
N TYR A 370 -18.09 -19.29 6.51
CA TYR A 370 -18.42 -17.99 7.11
C TYR A 370 -17.27 -16.97 6.97
N ARG A 371 -16.25 -17.24 6.14
CA ARG A 371 -15.08 -16.36 6.05
C ARG A 371 -15.44 -15.05 5.34
N THR A 372 -15.17 -13.95 6.04
CA THR A 372 -15.36 -12.58 5.54
C THR A 372 -14.05 -11.97 5.03
N LEU A 373 -12.91 -12.55 5.41
CA LEU A 373 -11.58 -12.12 4.98
C LEU A 373 -11.23 -12.79 3.65
N THR A 374 -10.74 -12.00 2.70
CA THR A 374 -10.12 -12.46 1.46
C THR A 374 -8.75 -13.07 1.75
N GLY A 375 -8.24 -13.86 0.82
CA GLY A 375 -6.88 -14.37 0.84
C GLY A 375 -6.44 -14.76 -0.57
N TYR A 376 -5.30 -15.42 -0.67
CA TYR A 376 -4.78 -15.88 -1.95
C TYR A 376 -4.16 -17.27 -1.85
N VAL A 377 -4.19 -17.96 -2.98
CA VAL A 377 -3.41 -19.19 -3.22
C VAL A 377 -2.15 -18.78 -3.94
N GLU A 378 -0.98 -19.15 -3.42
CA GLU A 378 0.30 -18.91 -4.08
C GLU A 378 0.85 -20.23 -4.61
N LEU A 379 1.16 -20.26 -5.91
CA LEU A 379 1.93 -21.33 -6.53
C LEU A 379 3.38 -20.89 -6.62
N TYR A 380 4.31 -21.68 -6.11
CA TYR A 380 5.74 -21.32 -6.10
C TYR A 380 6.61 -22.44 -6.64
N ASN A 381 7.67 -22.06 -7.36
CA ASN A 381 8.71 -22.92 -7.91
C ASN A 381 8.14 -24.07 -8.74
N LEU A 382 7.15 -23.78 -9.58
CA LEU A 382 6.57 -24.80 -10.46
C LEU A 382 7.66 -25.32 -11.42
N PRO A 383 7.88 -26.64 -11.49
CA PRO A 383 9.03 -27.18 -12.20
C PRO A 383 8.86 -27.06 -13.72
N ILE A 384 9.95 -26.74 -14.40
CA ILE A 384 10.04 -26.64 -15.86
C ILE A 384 11.26 -27.40 -16.35
N ASP A 385 11.17 -27.95 -17.56
CA ASP A 385 12.25 -28.63 -18.26
C ASP A 385 12.52 -27.95 -19.60
N LEU A 386 13.72 -28.15 -20.18
CA LEU A 386 13.93 -27.83 -21.58
C LEU A 386 13.16 -28.81 -22.47
N ALA A 387 12.34 -28.28 -23.38
CA ALA A 387 11.63 -29.07 -24.41
C ALA A 387 12.59 -29.91 -25.29
N SER A 388 13.86 -29.50 -25.38
CA SER A 388 14.93 -30.34 -25.93
C SER A 388 16.24 -30.15 -25.20
N ARG A 389 16.99 -31.25 -25.02
CA ARG A 389 18.39 -31.21 -24.54
C ARG A 389 19.37 -30.39 -25.37
N ASN A 390 18.97 -29.89 -26.54
CA ASN A 390 19.81 -29.01 -27.38
C ASN A 390 19.27 -27.57 -27.41
N ASP A 391 18.16 -27.31 -26.73
CA ASP A 391 17.65 -25.96 -26.55
C ASP A 391 18.40 -25.27 -25.41
N GLU A 392 18.33 -23.95 -25.44
CA GLU A 392 18.95 -23.06 -24.48
C GLU A 392 18.13 -21.78 -24.47
N LEU A 393 17.71 -21.33 -23.28
CA LEU A 393 16.98 -20.09 -23.10
C LEU A 393 17.86 -18.88 -23.41
N SER A 394 17.23 -17.80 -23.84
CA SER A 394 17.94 -16.54 -24.09
C SER A 394 17.90 -15.69 -22.82
N LEU A 395 19.02 -15.03 -22.52
CA LEU A 395 19.11 -14.10 -21.40
C LEU A 395 18.01 -13.04 -21.45
N GLY A 396 17.47 -12.68 -20.29
CA GLY A 396 16.35 -11.76 -20.15
C GLY A 396 15.22 -12.40 -19.35
N GLU A 397 13.96 -12.13 -19.71
CA GLU A 397 12.80 -12.57 -18.95
C GLU A 397 12.17 -13.83 -19.56
N LEU A 398 11.88 -14.84 -18.72
CA LEU A 398 10.88 -15.86 -19.01
C LEU A 398 9.50 -15.30 -18.62
N GLN A 399 8.67 -15.04 -19.64
CA GLN A 399 7.33 -14.51 -19.44
C GLN A 399 6.29 -15.64 -19.37
N ILE A 400 5.23 -15.40 -18.60
CA ILE A 400 4.05 -16.27 -18.51
C ILE A 400 2.78 -15.46 -18.84
N ASP A 401 1.91 -16.04 -19.66
CA ASP A 401 0.54 -15.57 -19.84
C ASP A 401 -0.38 -16.42 -18.96
N ILE A 402 -1.16 -15.77 -18.09
CA ILE A 402 -2.11 -16.44 -17.20
C ILE A 402 -3.52 -15.97 -17.52
N THR A 403 -4.40 -16.90 -17.91
CA THR A 403 -5.77 -16.57 -18.34
C THR A 403 -6.79 -17.44 -17.62
N GLU A 404 -7.84 -16.84 -17.05
CA GLU A 404 -8.97 -17.61 -16.49
C GLU A 404 -9.75 -18.29 -17.63
N MET A 405 -10.02 -19.59 -17.46
CA MET A 405 -10.62 -20.45 -18.49
C MET A 405 -11.97 -21.01 -18.07
N LEU A 406 -12.86 -21.18 -19.06
CA LEU A 406 -14.12 -21.90 -18.97
C LEU A 406 -13.97 -23.27 -19.65
N TYR A 407 -14.62 -24.27 -19.07
CA TYR A 407 -14.81 -25.55 -19.73
C TYR A 407 -16.23 -25.60 -20.30
N ASP A 408 -16.36 -25.75 -21.62
CA ASP A 408 -17.61 -25.54 -22.34
C ASP A 408 -18.71 -26.58 -21.98
N ASP A 409 -18.31 -27.75 -21.46
CA ASP A 409 -19.20 -28.88 -21.15
C ASP A 409 -19.49 -29.08 -19.64
N GLY A 410 -19.13 -28.12 -18.78
CA GLY A 410 -19.50 -28.14 -17.36
C GLY A 410 -18.40 -27.63 -16.43
N TYR A 411 -17.87 -28.52 -15.59
CA TYR A 411 -16.70 -28.25 -14.75
C TYR A 411 -15.58 -29.22 -15.13
N ALA A 412 -14.33 -28.78 -14.95
CA ALA A 412 -13.17 -29.60 -15.22
C ALA A 412 -12.50 -30.01 -13.91
N THR A 413 -12.53 -31.31 -13.65
CA THR A 413 -11.71 -31.96 -12.62
C THR A 413 -11.12 -33.22 -13.22
N TYR A 414 -9.83 -33.46 -13.00
CA TYR A 414 -9.15 -34.64 -13.53
C TYR A 414 -9.81 -35.93 -13.02
N TYR A 415 -10.16 -35.97 -11.74
CA TYR A 415 -10.99 -37.03 -11.16
C TYR A 415 -12.45 -36.58 -10.99
N ASP A 416 -13.38 -37.35 -11.53
CA ASP A 416 -14.82 -37.19 -11.29
C ASP A 416 -15.34 -38.32 -10.40
N ASP A 417 -15.70 -37.97 -9.15
CA ASP A 417 -16.24 -38.90 -8.16
C ASP A 417 -17.63 -39.43 -8.54
N SER A 418 -18.42 -38.65 -9.29
CA SER A 418 -19.77 -39.04 -9.71
C SER A 418 -19.77 -40.20 -10.72
N THR A 419 -18.72 -40.27 -11.53
CA THR A 419 -18.50 -41.33 -12.54
C THR A 419 -17.40 -42.32 -12.13
N SER A 420 -16.65 -42.01 -11.07
CA SER A 420 -15.47 -42.74 -10.62
C SER A 420 -14.45 -42.99 -11.74
N SER A 421 -14.29 -42.00 -12.63
CA SER A 421 -13.37 -42.04 -13.76
C SER A 421 -12.44 -40.85 -13.78
N TYR A 422 -11.26 -41.08 -14.38
CA TYR A 422 -10.36 -40.02 -14.78
C TYR A 422 -10.77 -39.49 -16.14
N SER A 423 -10.83 -38.18 -16.24
CA SER A 423 -11.02 -37.46 -17.49
C SER A 423 -9.67 -37.20 -18.13
N ASP A 424 -9.66 -37.16 -19.45
CA ASP A 424 -8.48 -36.92 -20.30
C ASP A 424 -8.82 -35.61 -21.02
N TYR A 425 -8.30 -34.48 -20.50
CA TYR A 425 -8.61 -33.15 -21.01
C TYR A 425 -7.45 -32.63 -21.85
N ASP A 426 -7.80 -31.98 -22.95
CA ASP A 426 -6.84 -31.22 -23.76
C ASP A 426 -6.91 -29.73 -23.37
N VAL A 427 -5.81 -28.98 -23.53
CA VAL A 427 -5.80 -27.52 -23.35
C VAL A 427 -6.83 -26.87 -24.29
N ASP A 428 -6.97 -27.42 -25.50
CA ASP A 428 -7.93 -26.99 -26.53
C ASP A 428 -9.41 -27.17 -26.12
N ASP A 429 -9.72 -27.95 -25.09
CA ASP A 429 -11.09 -28.14 -24.57
C ASP A 429 -11.58 -26.92 -23.77
N PHE A 430 -10.68 -25.98 -23.46
CA PHE A 430 -10.96 -24.81 -22.65
C PHE A 430 -11.07 -23.54 -23.49
N SER A 431 -11.95 -22.63 -23.08
CA SER A 431 -12.14 -21.33 -23.72
C SER A 431 -11.94 -20.19 -22.73
N SER A 432 -11.29 -19.09 -23.14
CA SER A 432 -11.04 -17.96 -22.24
C SER A 432 -12.33 -17.43 -21.62
N ALA A 433 -12.36 -17.27 -20.29
CA ALA A 433 -13.47 -16.68 -19.55
C ALA A 433 -13.66 -15.18 -19.83
N ARG A 434 -12.63 -14.50 -20.39
CA ARG A 434 -12.59 -13.06 -20.67
C ARG A 434 -12.78 -12.18 -19.43
N THR A 435 -12.38 -12.71 -18.27
CA THR A 435 -12.50 -12.08 -16.96
C THR A 435 -11.13 -11.62 -16.46
N VAL A 436 -10.14 -12.51 -16.45
CA VAL A 436 -8.76 -12.24 -16.01
C VAL A 436 -7.79 -12.78 -17.06
N SER A 437 -6.81 -11.96 -17.44
CA SER A 437 -5.73 -12.34 -18.35
C SER A 437 -4.55 -11.40 -18.14
N GLU A 438 -3.47 -11.92 -17.58
CA GLU A 438 -2.26 -11.15 -17.22
C GLU A 438 -1.04 -11.72 -17.93
N ARG A 439 -0.11 -10.83 -18.30
CA ARG A 439 1.22 -11.20 -18.79
C ARG A 439 2.24 -10.73 -17.77
N LEU A 440 3.03 -11.67 -17.26
CA LEU A 440 3.91 -11.44 -16.13
C LEU A 440 5.32 -11.97 -16.42
N THR A 441 6.31 -11.45 -15.71
CA THR A 441 7.67 -11.99 -15.70
C THR A 441 7.75 -13.06 -14.63
N LEU A 442 7.88 -14.32 -15.04
CA LEU A 442 7.93 -15.47 -14.13
C LEU A 442 9.33 -15.59 -13.51
N ALA A 443 10.36 -15.57 -14.36
CA ALA A 443 11.75 -15.66 -13.92
C ALA A 443 12.69 -14.88 -14.84
N ASN A 444 13.86 -14.51 -14.32
CA ASN A 444 14.97 -13.99 -15.10
C ASN A 444 15.89 -15.14 -15.53
N VAL A 445 16.21 -15.20 -16.82
CA VAL A 445 17.17 -16.12 -17.44
C VAL A 445 18.56 -15.52 -17.38
N VAL A 446 19.46 -16.17 -16.66
CA VAL A 446 20.85 -15.74 -16.43
C VAL A 446 21.87 -16.75 -16.99
N ASP A 447 23.07 -16.28 -17.33
CA ASP A 447 24.22 -17.13 -17.75
C ASP A 447 25.14 -17.34 -16.54
N GLU A 448 24.54 -17.77 -15.43
CA GLU A 448 25.22 -17.91 -14.15
C GLU A 448 24.98 -19.33 -13.61
N ALA A 449 26.00 -19.89 -12.97
CA ALA A 449 25.92 -21.18 -12.30
C ALA A 449 25.37 -21.05 -10.87
N VAL A 450 25.54 -19.87 -10.30
CA VAL A 450 25.22 -19.51 -8.92
C VAL A 450 24.47 -18.20 -8.97
N VAL A 451 23.40 -18.11 -8.20
CA VAL A 451 22.66 -16.87 -8.02
C VAL A 451 22.67 -16.43 -6.58
N VAL A 452 22.79 -15.12 -6.39
CA VAL A 452 22.59 -14.45 -5.11
C VAL A 452 21.65 -13.27 -5.35
N GLY A 453 20.65 -13.13 -4.49
CA GLY A 453 19.66 -12.06 -4.59
C GLY A 453 19.09 -11.68 -3.23
N VAL A 454 18.29 -10.62 -3.24
CA VAL A 454 17.49 -10.18 -2.09
C VAL A 454 16.04 -10.02 -2.58
N SER A 455 15.09 -10.52 -1.79
CA SER A 455 13.68 -10.60 -2.21
C SER A 455 12.99 -9.24 -2.24
N ASP A 456 13.29 -8.35 -1.29
CA ASP A 456 12.62 -7.08 -1.10
C ASP A 456 13.62 -5.92 -0.89
N GLU A 457 13.24 -4.73 -1.39
CA GLU A 457 13.95 -3.50 -1.08
C GLU A 457 13.42 -2.90 0.23
N ILE A 458 14.33 -2.37 1.05
CA ILE A 458 14.01 -1.82 2.38
C ILE A 458 14.26 -0.30 2.46
N GLU A 459 13.57 0.35 3.41
CA GLU A 459 13.79 1.76 3.78
C GLU A 459 14.06 1.79 5.29
N ILE A 460 15.25 2.24 5.72
CA ILE A 460 15.65 2.25 7.13
C ILE A 460 15.84 3.68 7.63
N TYR A 461 15.22 4.02 8.76
CA TYR A 461 15.56 5.22 9.52
C TYR A 461 16.90 5.06 10.24
N ALA A 462 17.91 5.81 9.81
CA ALA A 462 19.26 5.73 10.35
C ALA A 462 19.31 5.90 11.88
N GLY A 463 19.94 4.95 12.57
CA GLY A 463 20.11 4.96 14.03
C GLY A 463 18.84 4.67 14.82
N ARG A 464 17.79 4.13 14.20
CA ARG A 464 16.53 3.75 14.86
C ARG A 464 16.34 2.25 14.83
N ASP A 465 15.47 1.82 13.93
CA ASP A 465 15.07 0.44 13.76
C ASP A 465 15.97 -0.27 12.77
N THR A 466 15.76 -1.57 12.76
CA THR A 466 16.36 -2.52 11.85
C THR A 466 15.26 -3.11 10.99
N GLU A 467 15.61 -3.50 9.77
CA GLU A 467 14.69 -4.15 8.84
C GLU A 467 15.23 -5.54 8.47
N THR A 468 14.31 -6.46 8.18
CA THR A 468 14.68 -7.82 7.77
C THR A 468 14.76 -7.91 6.26
N ILE A 469 15.89 -8.38 5.74
CA ILE A 469 16.03 -8.76 4.34
C ILE A 469 16.06 -10.29 4.21
N GLU A 470 15.46 -10.82 3.15
CA GLU A 470 15.61 -12.22 2.77
C GLU A 470 16.70 -12.34 1.72
N ILE A 471 17.81 -12.98 2.07
CA ILE A 471 18.89 -13.30 1.13
C ILE A 471 18.57 -14.66 0.51
N VAL A 472 18.55 -14.69 -0.83
CA VAL A 472 18.35 -15.89 -1.62
C VAL A 472 19.69 -16.33 -2.22
N LEU A 473 20.03 -17.59 -2.05
CA LEU A 473 21.23 -18.21 -2.58
C LEU A 473 20.86 -19.51 -3.30
N GLY A 474 21.25 -19.62 -4.57
CA GLY A 474 20.86 -20.75 -5.41
C GLY A 474 22.02 -21.32 -6.20
N GLU A 475 22.20 -22.63 -6.13
CA GLU A 475 22.96 -23.41 -7.10
C GLU A 475 22.08 -23.66 -8.33
N LEU A 476 22.27 -22.90 -9.42
CA LEU A 476 21.46 -23.10 -10.64
C LEU A 476 21.86 -24.36 -11.39
N LEU A 477 23.14 -24.72 -11.43
CA LEU A 477 23.61 -25.91 -12.13
C LEU A 477 24.20 -26.92 -11.14
N PRO A 478 23.88 -28.22 -11.23
CA PRO A 478 24.42 -29.23 -10.31
C PRO A 478 25.95 -29.23 -10.25
N ASP A 479 26.50 -29.49 -9.05
CA ASP A 479 27.95 -29.58 -8.76
C ASP A 479 28.74 -28.27 -8.99
N THR A 480 28.07 -27.11 -8.97
CA THR A 480 28.73 -25.81 -9.11
C THR A 480 29.10 -25.17 -7.78
N PHE A 481 28.33 -25.42 -6.71
CA PHE A 481 28.76 -25.08 -5.35
C PHE A 481 29.89 -25.98 -4.88
N ASN A 482 31.04 -25.35 -4.60
CA ASN A 482 32.07 -26.00 -3.82
C ASN A 482 31.82 -25.74 -2.33
N THR A 483 31.30 -26.75 -1.65
CA THR A 483 30.92 -26.71 -0.22
C THR A 483 32.07 -26.39 0.73
N ARG A 484 33.32 -26.29 0.25
CA ARG A 484 34.48 -25.86 1.06
C ARG A 484 34.71 -24.35 1.06
N TYR A 485 34.00 -23.61 0.21
CA TYR A 485 34.15 -22.17 0.08
C TYR A 485 32.88 -21.51 0.62
N PRO A 486 33.00 -20.70 1.69
CA PRO A 486 31.87 -19.98 2.23
C PRO A 486 31.50 -18.78 1.33
N PHE A 487 30.35 -18.19 1.62
CA PHE A 487 29.95 -16.87 1.12
C PHE A 487 30.19 -15.83 2.21
N TYR A 488 30.75 -14.70 1.83
CA TYR A 488 30.97 -13.55 2.70
C TYR A 488 30.00 -12.45 2.27
N PHE A 489 29.21 -11.95 3.20
CA PHE A 489 28.24 -10.88 2.99
C PHE A 489 28.67 -9.66 3.81
N SER A 490 28.78 -8.50 3.17
CA SER A 490 29.01 -7.20 3.82
C SER A 490 28.00 -6.16 3.32
N LEU A 491 27.84 -5.07 4.07
CA LEU A 491 27.02 -3.93 3.68
C LEU A 491 27.92 -2.74 3.36
N SER A 492 27.63 -2.01 2.27
CA SER A 492 28.35 -0.77 1.92
C SER A 492 28.24 0.27 3.05
N ASP A 493 27.02 0.42 3.57
CA ASP A 493 26.63 1.29 4.65
C ASP A 493 25.66 0.51 5.55
N GLY A 494 25.96 0.43 6.85
CA GLY A 494 25.14 -0.29 7.82
C GLY A 494 25.82 -1.46 8.53
N TYR A 495 25.01 -2.31 9.16
CA TYR A 495 25.44 -3.45 9.96
C TYR A 495 24.35 -4.54 10.03
N PHE A 496 24.77 -5.78 10.26
CA PHE A 496 23.90 -6.90 10.62
C PHE A 496 23.64 -6.86 12.13
N ALA A 497 22.36 -6.79 12.54
CA ALA A 497 21.96 -6.54 13.92
C ALA A 497 21.85 -7.82 14.77
N ASP A 498 21.31 -8.90 14.19
CA ASP A 498 21.15 -10.20 14.86
C ASP A 498 21.50 -11.34 13.90
N TYR A 499 22.71 -11.87 14.02
CA TYR A 499 23.16 -13.04 13.24
C TYR A 499 23.07 -14.35 14.03
N ASP A 500 22.77 -14.30 15.33
CA ASP A 500 22.63 -15.49 16.17
C ASP A 500 21.23 -16.13 16.00
N ASP A 501 20.23 -15.39 15.48
CA ASP A 501 18.84 -15.86 15.29
C ASP A 501 18.44 -16.07 13.81
N ILE A 502 19.38 -16.38 12.90
CA ILE A 502 19.07 -16.59 11.47
C ILE A 502 18.41 -17.96 11.24
N SER A 503 17.24 -18.00 10.61
CA SER A 503 16.63 -19.23 10.08
C SER A 503 16.94 -19.43 8.60
N ILE A 504 17.17 -20.69 8.20
CA ILE A 504 17.34 -21.07 6.79
C ILE A 504 16.12 -21.85 6.33
N ASP A 505 15.46 -21.36 5.30
CA ASP A 505 14.39 -22.06 4.61
C ASP A 505 14.96 -22.91 3.47
N ILE A 506 14.58 -24.19 3.50
CA ILE A 506 14.99 -25.20 2.52
C ILE A 506 13.71 -25.66 1.81
N ALA A 507 13.50 -25.11 0.62
CA ALA A 507 12.32 -25.43 -0.19
C ALA A 507 12.26 -26.93 -0.51
N TYR A 508 13.42 -27.57 -0.70
CA TYR A 508 13.49 -29.01 -0.94
C TYR A 508 12.99 -29.82 0.26
N ASN A 509 11.89 -30.54 0.06
CA ASN A 509 11.13 -31.25 1.09
C ASN A 509 10.43 -30.36 2.15
N GLY A 510 10.38 -29.04 1.95
CA GLY A 510 9.67 -28.10 2.83
C GLY A 510 10.19 -28.12 4.27
N HIS A 511 11.51 -28.03 4.43
CA HIS A 511 12.17 -28.04 5.72
C HIS A 511 12.67 -26.64 6.07
N THR A 512 12.62 -26.29 7.36
CA THR A 512 13.23 -25.06 7.88
C THR A 512 14.23 -25.44 8.96
N LEU A 513 15.45 -24.92 8.86
CA LEU A 513 16.43 -24.92 9.95
C LEU A 513 16.19 -23.68 10.81
N SER A 514 15.60 -23.89 11.99
CA SER A 514 15.45 -22.83 12.99
C SER A 514 16.80 -22.40 13.57
N SER A 515 16.90 -21.15 13.98
CA SER A 515 18.09 -20.49 14.54
C SER A 515 18.96 -21.28 15.51
N GLY A 516 18.37 -22.05 16.43
CA GLY A 516 19.14 -22.88 17.37
C GLY A 516 19.99 -24.01 16.75
N TYR A 517 20.03 -24.14 15.41
CA TYR A 517 20.88 -25.07 14.67
C TYR A 517 21.78 -24.39 13.62
N THR A 518 21.74 -23.06 13.53
CA THR A 518 22.44 -22.29 12.49
C THR A 518 23.69 -21.56 13.03
N GLU A 519 23.92 -21.59 14.35
CA GLU A 519 25.12 -21.02 15.01
C GLU A 519 26.46 -21.53 14.44
N ASP A 520 26.51 -22.77 13.93
CA ASP A 520 27.72 -23.33 13.29
C ASP A 520 27.74 -23.09 11.77
N ILE A 521 26.62 -22.68 11.17
CA ILE A 521 26.45 -22.43 9.72
C ILE A 521 26.79 -20.98 9.37
N PHE A 522 26.43 -20.04 10.26
CA PHE A 522 26.75 -18.63 10.13
C PHE A 522 27.81 -18.23 11.14
N ASP A 523 28.84 -17.51 10.69
CA ASP A 523 29.82 -16.84 11.55
C ASP A 523 29.72 -15.32 11.36
N GLY A 524 29.19 -14.63 12.37
CA GLY A 524 29.13 -13.17 12.45
C GLY A 524 30.29 -12.60 13.25
N SER A 525 31.54 -12.90 12.87
CA SER A 525 32.72 -12.48 13.63
C SER A 525 32.83 -10.96 13.89
N SER A 526 32.06 -10.16 13.13
CA SER A 526 31.77 -8.74 13.37
C SER A 526 30.37 -8.37 12.87
N SER A 527 29.79 -7.27 13.37
CA SER A 527 28.49 -6.76 12.86
C SER A 527 28.53 -6.28 11.41
N SER A 528 29.70 -6.22 10.77
CA SER A 528 29.87 -5.74 9.39
C SER A 528 30.08 -6.86 8.36
N GLU A 529 30.23 -8.12 8.79
CA GLU A 529 30.48 -9.25 7.90
C GLU A 529 29.78 -10.50 8.42
N LEU A 530 28.91 -11.07 7.59
CA LEU A 530 28.23 -12.34 7.83
C LEU A 530 28.83 -13.41 6.92
N VAL A 531 29.27 -14.53 7.49
CA VAL A 531 29.86 -15.64 6.73
C VAL A 531 28.91 -16.84 6.73
N PHE A 532 28.55 -17.34 5.54
CA PHE A 532 27.73 -18.54 5.37
C PHE A 532 28.58 -19.73 4.92
N ASP A 533 28.71 -20.75 5.77
CA ASP A 533 29.47 -21.97 5.49
C ASP A 533 28.57 -23.11 5.00
N ILE A 534 28.61 -23.34 3.69
CA ILE A 534 27.85 -24.43 3.04
C ILE A 534 28.30 -25.81 3.54
N GLY A 535 29.58 -25.97 3.90
CA GLY A 535 30.11 -27.23 4.40
C GLY A 535 29.47 -27.61 5.74
N GLU A 536 29.33 -26.64 6.64
CA GLU A 536 28.65 -26.84 7.92
C GLU A 536 27.15 -27.06 7.73
N LEU A 537 26.50 -26.37 6.78
CA LEU A 537 25.12 -26.68 6.39
C LEU A 537 24.98 -28.17 5.98
N VAL A 538 25.84 -28.66 5.09
CA VAL A 538 25.82 -30.06 4.64
C VAL A 538 25.96 -31.02 5.82
N ASP A 539 26.89 -30.76 6.75
CA ASP A 539 27.09 -31.58 7.94
C ASP A 539 25.84 -31.58 8.85
N VAL A 540 25.18 -30.44 9.03
CA VAL A 540 23.91 -30.34 9.77
C VAL A 540 22.80 -31.14 9.09
N LEU A 541 22.66 -31.04 7.76
CA LEU A 541 21.65 -31.76 6.99
C LEU A 541 21.84 -33.29 7.05
N GLU A 542 23.08 -33.77 6.97
CA GLU A 542 23.39 -35.19 7.14
C GLU A 542 23.05 -35.68 8.56
N ASN A 543 23.36 -34.89 9.59
CA ASN A 543 23.07 -35.22 10.98
C ASN A 543 21.57 -35.28 11.28
N ARG A 544 20.76 -34.45 10.61
CA ARG A 544 19.28 -34.50 10.70
C ARG A 544 18.67 -35.63 9.86
N GLY A 545 19.45 -36.21 8.95
CA GLY A 545 18.99 -37.24 8.02
C GLY A 545 18.15 -36.68 6.87
N TRP A 546 18.28 -35.39 6.58
CA TRP A 546 17.66 -34.73 5.42
C TRP A 546 18.50 -34.90 4.17
N LEU A 547 19.82 -35.03 4.34
CA LEU A 547 20.75 -35.46 3.30
C LEU A 547 21.25 -36.88 3.60
N PRO A 548 21.28 -37.82 2.63
CA PRO A 548 21.67 -39.20 2.89
C PRO A 548 23.17 -39.30 3.18
N SER A 549 23.57 -39.76 4.38
CA SER A 549 24.99 -40.02 4.64
C SER A 549 25.55 -41.11 3.72
N THR A 550 26.87 -41.11 3.51
CA THR A 550 27.65 -42.14 2.75
C THR A 550 27.40 -43.60 3.14
N SER A 551 26.71 -43.85 4.27
CA SER A 551 26.38 -45.16 4.79
C SER A 551 24.93 -45.61 4.54
N SER A 552 24.10 -44.74 3.94
CA SER A 552 22.68 -44.97 3.66
C SER A 552 22.45 -45.75 2.35
N SER A 553 21.30 -46.41 2.22
CA SER A 553 20.89 -47.06 0.97
C SER A 553 20.57 -46.08 -0.16
N ASP A 554 20.31 -44.82 0.20
CA ASP A 554 19.78 -43.79 -0.69
C ASP A 554 20.89 -42.85 -1.18
N TYR A 555 22.14 -43.12 -0.80
CA TYR A 555 23.33 -42.37 -1.21
C TYR A 555 23.54 -42.32 -2.74
N SER A 556 22.90 -43.19 -3.51
CA SER A 556 22.95 -43.11 -4.98
C SER A 556 22.33 -41.85 -5.55
N ASN A 557 21.47 -41.17 -4.77
CA ASN A 557 20.78 -39.94 -5.17
C ASN A 557 21.32 -38.73 -4.37
N TYR A 558 22.51 -38.85 -3.76
CA TYR A 558 23.08 -37.81 -2.91
C TYR A 558 23.21 -36.47 -3.65
N ASP A 559 23.83 -36.51 -4.84
CA ASP A 559 24.10 -35.31 -5.63
C ASP A 559 22.78 -34.64 -6.07
N ASP A 560 21.78 -35.42 -6.49
CA ASP A 560 20.45 -34.91 -6.88
C ASP A 560 19.71 -34.25 -5.69
N ILE A 561 19.78 -34.86 -4.49
CA ILE A 561 19.16 -34.33 -3.27
C ILE A 561 19.89 -33.06 -2.82
N LEU A 562 21.23 -33.08 -2.85
CA LEU A 562 22.04 -31.93 -2.46
C LEU A 562 21.78 -30.75 -3.40
N HIS A 563 21.78 -30.98 -4.70
CA HIS A 563 21.45 -29.97 -5.69
C HIS A 563 20.05 -29.40 -5.46
N GLY A 564 19.04 -30.25 -5.25
CA GLY A 564 17.68 -29.78 -4.97
C GLY A 564 17.58 -28.88 -3.73
N ILE A 565 18.37 -29.16 -2.69
CA ILE A 565 18.48 -28.31 -1.49
C ILE A 565 19.20 -26.99 -1.80
N LEU A 566 20.37 -27.05 -2.45
CA LEU A 566 21.21 -25.89 -2.71
C LEU A 566 20.64 -24.97 -3.80
N ALA A 567 19.78 -25.47 -4.66
CA ALA A 567 19.14 -24.70 -5.72
C ALA A 567 18.23 -23.58 -5.19
N ASN A 568 17.73 -23.71 -3.97
CA ASN A 568 16.80 -22.78 -3.36
C ASN A 568 17.00 -22.70 -1.84
N LEU A 569 18.02 -21.94 -1.44
CA LEU A 569 18.20 -21.53 -0.05
C LEU A 569 17.74 -20.10 0.11
N SER A 570 16.99 -19.82 1.16
CA SER A 570 16.79 -18.45 1.62
C SER A 570 16.97 -18.36 3.13
N PHE A 571 17.38 -17.19 3.60
CA PHE A 571 17.50 -16.90 5.01
C PHE A 571 17.29 -15.41 5.28
N GLU A 572 16.59 -15.13 6.37
CA GLU A 572 16.28 -13.78 6.82
C GLU A 572 17.40 -13.22 7.70
N VAL A 573 17.83 -11.99 7.42
CA VAL A 573 18.88 -11.29 8.18
C VAL A 573 18.39 -9.90 8.53
N GLU A 574 18.58 -9.52 9.78
CA GLU A 574 18.23 -8.19 10.27
C GLU A 574 19.38 -7.20 10.03
N VAL A 575 19.08 -6.09 9.35
CA VAL A 575 20.05 -5.07 8.95
C VAL A 575 19.64 -3.69 9.49
N GLY A 576 20.64 -2.88 9.87
CA GLY A 576 20.44 -1.53 10.38
C GLY A 576 21.50 -0.57 9.86
N THR A 577 21.24 0.74 10.00
CA THR A 577 22.18 1.80 9.59
C THR A 577 22.42 2.78 10.73
N ASN A 578 23.55 3.49 10.72
CA ASN A 578 23.87 4.45 11.78
C ASN A 578 23.63 5.89 11.30
N ILE A 579 23.34 6.79 12.24
CA ILE A 579 23.15 8.21 11.91
C ILE A 579 24.38 8.87 11.27
N GLY A 580 25.57 8.31 11.52
CA GLY A 580 26.84 8.83 11.00
C GLY A 580 27.07 8.54 9.52
N ASP A 581 26.34 7.57 8.97
CA ASP A 581 26.40 7.17 7.57
C ASP A 581 25.55 8.14 6.71
N GLY A 582 24.55 8.79 7.34
CA GLY A 582 23.65 9.74 6.71
C GLY A 582 22.65 9.07 5.76
N ALA A 583 21.93 9.87 4.98
CA ALA A 583 21.07 9.32 3.94
C ALA A 583 21.92 8.74 2.80
N CYS A 584 21.72 7.46 2.48
CA CYS A 584 22.53 6.73 1.50
C CYS A 584 21.78 5.51 0.94
N ASP A 585 22.19 5.07 -0.26
CA ASP A 585 21.79 3.78 -0.82
C ASP A 585 22.55 2.67 -0.09
N ILE A 586 21.89 1.55 0.19
CA ILE A 586 22.47 0.40 0.87
C ILE A 586 22.70 -0.72 -0.15
N TYR A 587 23.93 -1.23 -0.21
CA TYR A 587 24.30 -2.36 -1.05
C TYR A 587 24.78 -3.54 -0.21
N LEU A 588 24.30 -4.74 -0.55
CA LEU A 588 24.84 -6.02 -0.11
C LEU A 588 25.98 -6.43 -1.05
N GLU A 589 27.18 -6.46 -0.50
CA GLU A 589 28.39 -6.95 -1.17
C GLU A 589 28.55 -8.44 -0.86
N VAL A 590 28.76 -9.25 -1.91
CA VAL A 590 28.88 -10.71 -1.77
C VAL A 590 30.18 -11.18 -2.41
N GLU A 591 31.07 -11.73 -1.58
CA GLU A 591 32.32 -12.33 -2.01
C GLU A 591 32.28 -13.85 -1.82
N SER A 592 32.65 -14.60 -2.85
CA SER A 592 32.91 -16.04 -2.71
C SER A 592 33.76 -16.57 -3.85
N ARG A 593 34.47 -17.67 -3.59
CA ARG A 593 35.14 -18.43 -4.67
C ARG A 593 34.20 -19.29 -5.50
N ASN A 594 32.94 -19.39 -5.09
CA ASN A 594 31.88 -20.00 -5.88
C ASN A 594 31.31 -19.02 -6.93
N LEU A 595 31.64 -17.73 -6.84
CA LEU A 595 31.24 -16.69 -7.78
C LEU A 595 32.37 -16.42 -8.78
N ASP A 596 32.01 -16.06 -10.01
CA ASP A 596 32.97 -15.65 -11.05
C ASP A 596 33.56 -14.26 -10.77
N GLU A 597 32.76 -13.37 -10.18
CA GLU A 597 33.13 -12.05 -9.67
C GLU A 597 32.35 -11.71 -8.40
N ASP A 598 32.88 -10.79 -7.60
CA ASP A 598 32.19 -10.29 -6.41
C ASP A 598 30.92 -9.53 -6.85
N LEU A 599 29.83 -9.70 -6.11
CA LEU A 599 28.54 -9.09 -6.43
C LEU A 599 28.29 -7.86 -5.56
N GLU A 600 27.62 -6.86 -6.13
CA GLU A 600 27.13 -5.67 -5.43
C GLU A 600 25.63 -5.55 -5.74
N ILE A 601 24.79 -5.79 -4.75
CA ILE A 601 23.34 -5.89 -4.89
C ILE A 601 22.70 -4.74 -4.13
N TYR A 602 21.94 -3.89 -4.82
CA TYR A 602 21.14 -2.84 -4.14
C TYR A 602 20.04 -3.50 -3.31
N ILE A 603 19.94 -3.14 -2.03
CA ILE A 603 18.93 -3.70 -1.11
C ILE A 603 17.97 -2.65 -0.55
N GLY A 604 18.22 -1.36 -0.74
CA GLY A 604 17.36 -0.32 -0.18
C GLY A 604 18.07 1.00 0.08
N GLU A 605 17.43 1.86 0.85
CA GLU A 605 17.97 3.15 1.26
C GLU A 605 17.88 3.40 2.77
N SER A 606 18.87 4.13 3.28
CA SER A 606 18.87 4.72 4.61
C SER A 606 18.39 6.16 4.51
N ILE A 607 17.42 6.51 5.35
CA ILE A 607 16.86 7.85 5.44
C ILE A 607 17.12 8.46 6.82
N MET A 608 17.22 9.79 6.86
CA MET A 608 17.44 10.51 8.11
C MET A 608 16.13 10.58 8.90
N PRO A 609 16.12 10.22 10.20
CA PRO A 609 14.92 10.31 11.04
C PRO A 609 14.55 11.76 11.41
N PHE A 610 15.39 12.74 11.05
CA PHE A 610 15.13 14.16 11.26
C PHE A 610 15.95 15.00 10.27
N GLU A 611 15.43 16.18 9.97
CA GLU A 611 16.17 17.25 9.32
C GLU A 611 16.80 18.18 10.36
N TYR A 612 17.89 18.84 9.99
CA TYR A 612 18.51 19.87 10.84
C TYR A 612 19.02 21.06 10.02
N SER A 613 18.95 22.24 10.62
CA SER A 613 19.52 23.47 10.06
C SER A 613 20.17 24.30 11.15
N TYR A 614 21.15 25.12 10.77
CA TYR A 614 21.91 25.90 11.74
C TYR A 614 22.45 27.20 11.15
N GLU A 615 22.68 28.19 12.02
CA GLU A 615 23.41 29.41 11.72
C GLU A 615 24.74 29.43 12.49
N PRO A 616 25.90 29.54 11.81
CA PRO A 616 27.19 29.63 12.47
C PRO A 616 27.28 30.82 13.44
N VAL A 617 28.02 30.63 14.53
CA VAL A 617 28.15 31.63 15.59
C VAL A 617 29.58 32.17 15.69
N ASN A 618 29.69 33.49 15.84
CA ASN A 618 30.96 34.20 15.99
C ASN A 618 31.13 34.72 17.42
N VAL A 619 32.32 34.52 17.99
CA VAL A 619 32.65 34.98 19.35
C VAL A 619 34.04 35.59 19.43
N GLU A 620 34.23 36.53 20.36
CA GLU A 620 35.52 37.17 20.61
C GLU A 620 36.27 36.58 21.80
N LEU A 621 37.60 36.64 21.73
CA LEU A 621 38.48 36.13 22.79
C LEU A 621 38.42 36.99 24.06
N GLY A 622 38.29 36.33 25.21
CA GLY A 622 38.38 36.99 26.52
C GLY A 622 37.14 37.80 26.91
N VAL A 623 36.04 37.65 26.17
CA VAL A 623 34.75 38.26 26.49
C VAL A 623 33.85 37.21 27.14
N LYS A 624 33.33 37.55 28.32
CA LYS A 624 32.50 36.67 29.13
C LYS A 624 31.01 36.84 28.78
N GLY A 625 30.28 35.74 28.65
CA GLY A 625 28.83 35.71 28.51
C GLY A 625 28.34 36.27 27.18
N GLN A 626 29.06 35.99 26.09
CA GLN A 626 28.71 36.43 24.75
C GLN A 626 27.48 35.69 24.28
N VAL A 627 26.37 36.41 24.08
CA VAL A 627 25.15 35.85 23.48
C VAL A 627 25.28 36.02 21.97
N THR A 628 25.13 34.93 21.24
CA THR A 628 25.21 34.89 19.78
C THR A 628 23.80 34.80 19.18
N ALA A 629 23.63 35.31 17.97
CA ALA A 629 22.36 35.24 17.26
C ALA A 629 22.06 33.84 16.66
N GLY A 630 23.04 32.93 16.65
CA GLY A 630 22.89 31.65 15.97
C GLY A 630 21.80 30.77 16.55
N GLU A 631 21.26 29.98 15.64
CA GLU A 631 20.09 29.12 15.81
C GLU A 631 20.44 27.71 15.35
N ILE A 632 19.92 26.70 16.04
CA ILE A 632 19.95 25.30 15.61
C ILE A 632 18.50 24.81 15.66
N ILE A 633 18.02 24.26 14.56
CA ILE A 633 16.69 23.67 14.44
C ILE A 633 16.87 22.20 14.08
N ILE A 634 16.19 21.33 14.81
CA ILE A 634 16.12 19.89 14.54
C ILE A 634 14.64 19.54 14.45
N THR A 635 14.21 18.97 13.33
CA THR A 635 12.81 18.66 13.04
C THR A 635 12.71 17.18 12.68
N GLU A 636 11.86 16.44 13.37
CA GLU A 636 11.61 15.03 13.05
C GLU A 636 11.15 14.87 11.60
N ALA A 637 11.51 13.76 10.96
CA ALA A 637 11.02 13.44 9.61
C ALA A 637 9.54 13.05 9.66
N GLU A 638 9.18 12.25 10.65
CA GLU A 638 7.81 11.81 10.97
C GLU A 638 7.50 12.01 12.46
N GLU A 639 6.27 11.78 12.90
CA GLU A 639 5.98 11.77 14.33
C GLU A 639 6.68 10.60 15.03
N GLU A 640 7.00 10.76 16.33
CA GLU A 640 7.56 9.74 17.23
C GLU A 640 9.03 9.35 16.93
N MET A 641 9.70 10.03 16.01
CA MET A 641 11.13 9.78 15.74
C MET A 641 12.01 10.04 16.98
N PHE A 642 11.65 11.01 17.82
CA PHE A 642 12.25 11.26 19.12
C PHE A 642 11.41 10.60 20.21
N GLU A 643 11.81 9.39 20.61
CA GLU A 643 11.11 8.59 21.64
C GLU A 643 11.16 9.19 23.04
N GLU A 644 10.09 8.98 23.82
CA GLU A 644 10.00 9.37 25.23
C GLU A 644 11.19 8.83 26.05
N GLY A 645 11.85 9.72 26.79
CA GLY A 645 12.96 9.38 27.69
C GLY A 645 14.34 9.36 27.03
N SER A 646 14.42 9.39 25.70
CA SER A 646 15.66 9.52 24.95
C SER A 646 16.29 10.91 25.12
N LYS A 647 17.59 11.04 24.77
CA LYS A 647 18.34 12.30 24.97
C LYS A 647 19.15 12.72 23.76
N ILE A 648 19.16 14.04 23.53
CA ILE A 648 20.04 14.72 22.60
C ILE A 648 21.16 15.43 23.38
N TYR A 649 22.40 15.15 23.01
CA TYR A 649 23.60 15.79 23.54
C TYR A 649 24.23 16.65 22.46
N ILE A 650 24.53 17.90 22.80
CA ILE A 650 25.17 18.87 21.90
C ILE A 650 26.40 19.44 22.57
N LYS A 651 27.56 19.36 21.90
CA LYS A 651 28.82 19.95 22.36
C LYS A 651 29.61 20.51 21.20
N LEU A 652 30.48 21.46 21.49
CA LEU A 652 31.50 21.90 20.53
C LEU A 652 32.71 20.97 20.55
N GLU A 653 33.50 21.03 19.49
CA GLU A 653 34.89 20.57 19.50
C GLU A 653 35.65 21.11 20.73
N ASP A 654 36.65 20.38 21.22
CA ASP A 654 37.38 20.75 22.42
C ASP A 654 38.12 22.10 22.23
N LEU A 655 37.51 23.15 22.78
CA LEU A 655 38.06 24.50 22.83
C LEU A 655 39.16 24.65 23.90
N GLY A 656 39.41 23.64 24.72
CA GLY A 656 40.31 23.70 25.86
C GLY A 656 39.65 24.23 27.14
N SER A 657 40.36 24.07 28.27
CA SER A 657 39.80 24.31 29.61
C SER A 657 39.32 25.75 29.83
N GLY A 658 38.07 25.88 30.29
CA GLY A 658 37.45 27.16 30.65
C GLY A 658 36.63 27.80 29.54
N ASN A 659 36.54 27.15 28.37
CA ASN A 659 35.65 27.50 27.27
C ASN A 659 34.41 26.62 27.34
N GLN A 660 33.22 27.22 27.44
CA GLN A 660 31.99 26.43 27.56
C GLN A 660 30.75 27.19 27.09
N LEU A 661 29.79 26.43 26.57
CA LEU A 661 28.40 26.86 26.48
C LEU A 661 27.88 27.08 27.91
N SER A 662 27.36 28.27 28.17
CA SER A 662 27.01 28.77 29.49
C SER A 662 25.53 29.15 29.65
N GLY A 663 24.83 29.32 28.53
CA GLY A 663 23.41 29.65 28.47
C GLY A 663 22.86 29.41 27.07
N ARG A 664 21.53 29.29 26.97
CA ARG A 664 20.75 29.09 25.74
C ARG A 664 19.26 29.24 26.04
N SER A 665 18.47 29.38 25.00
CA SER A 665 17.03 29.10 24.98
C SER A 665 16.79 27.82 24.20
N VAL A 666 15.90 26.94 24.71
CA VAL A 666 15.49 25.71 24.01
C VAL A 666 13.98 25.60 24.10
N SER A 667 13.33 25.32 22.99
CA SER A 667 11.88 25.11 22.92
C SER A 667 11.53 24.03 21.91
N ALA A 668 10.52 23.22 22.22
CA ALA A 668 9.79 22.44 21.23
C ALA A 668 8.64 23.28 20.65
N ASP A 669 8.18 22.94 19.45
CA ASP A 669 6.96 23.51 18.89
C ASP A 669 5.73 23.08 19.72
N SER A 670 4.67 23.87 19.68
CA SER A 670 3.48 23.62 20.50
C SER A 670 2.42 22.76 19.82
N ASP A 671 2.60 22.43 18.55
CA ASP A 671 1.56 21.88 17.70
C ASP A 671 1.72 20.36 17.52
N SER A 672 2.94 19.84 17.57
CA SER A 672 3.30 18.42 17.41
C SER A 672 2.99 17.53 18.62
N GLY A 673 2.83 18.12 19.81
CA GLY A 673 2.70 17.38 21.07
C GLY A 673 4.04 17.08 21.77
N LEU A 674 5.17 17.32 21.11
CA LEU A 674 6.51 17.08 21.64
C LEU A 674 6.79 17.93 22.90
N GLU A 675 7.11 17.30 24.03
CA GLU A 675 7.55 17.98 25.26
C GLU A 675 9.03 17.66 25.55
N ILE A 676 9.80 18.69 25.94
CA ILE A 676 11.23 18.55 26.22
C ILE A 676 11.63 19.26 27.52
N SER A 677 12.68 18.73 28.15
CA SER A 677 13.44 19.42 29.18
C SER A 677 14.90 19.58 28.76
N SER A 678 15.60 20.59 29.28
CA SER A 678 16.99 20.79 28.90
C SER A 678 17.87 21.31 30.05
N SER A 679 19.13 20.88 30.06
CA SER A 679 20.15 21.32 31.02
C SER A 679 21.54 21.54 30.40
N ILE A 680 22.43 22.25 31.10
CA ILE A 680 23.85 22.32 30.75
C ILE A 680 24.64 21.59 31.84
N SER A 681 25.46 20.62 31.43
CA SER A 681 26.39 19.93 32.31
C SER A 681 27.77 19.91 31.67
N SER A 682 28.77 20.50 32.34
CA SER A 682 30.16 20.53 31.87
C SER A 682 30.35 21.05 30.44
N GLY A 683 29.59 22.06 30.04
CA GLY A 683 29.66 22.65 28.69
C GLY A 683 28.90 21.86 27.61
N VAL A 684 28.29 20.73 27.96
CA VAL A 684 27.42 19.94 27.09
C VAL A 684 25.96 20.35 27.32
N LEU A 685 25.26 20.64 26.23
CA LEU A 685 23.82 20.79 26.20
C LEU A 685 23.19 19.39 26.20
N VAL A 686 22.35 19.11 27.20
CA VAL A 686 21.49 17.92 27.23
C VAL A 686 20.03 18.34 27.05
N ILE A 687 19.35 17.78 26.07
CA ILE A 687 17.89 17.83 25.89
C ILE A 687 17.36 16.42 26.19
N THR A 688 16.37 16.32 27.06
CA THR A 688 15.62 15.09 27.31
C THR A 688 14.27 15.23 26.62
N ILE A 689 13.87 14.18 25.90
CA ILE A 689 12.52 14.07 25.37
C ILE A 689 11.62 13.62 26.53
N ASP A 690 10.72 14.50 26.96
CA ASP A 690 9.83 14.24 28.10
C ASP A 690 8.50 13.61 27.65
N GLU A 691 8.05 13.91 26.43
CA GLU A 691 6.89 13.31 25.74
C GLU A 691 7.17 13.33 24.24
N GLU A 692 6.93 12.21 23.55
CA GLU A 692 7.07 12.09 22.08
C GLU A 692 5.97 12.86 21.34
N SER A 693 6.21 13.20 20.07
CA SER A 693 5.20 13.90 19.26
C SER A 693 4.03 12.97 18.90
N ASP A 694 2.78 13.42 19.00
CA ASP A 694 1.57 12.63 18.70
C ASP A 694 0.64 13.29 17.66
N ASN A 695 1.07 14.41 17.09
CA ASN A 695 0.28 15.21 16.16
C ASN A 695 1.15 15.81 15.04
N GLY A 696 1.89 14.95 14.37
CA GLY A 696 2.84 15.30 13.31
C GLY A 696 4.26 15.59 13.82
N PRO A 697 5.22 15.83 12.90
CA PRO A 697 6.64 15.88 13.25
C PRO A 697 6.98 17.05 14.17
N GLY A 698 7.67 16.77 15.28
CA GLY A 698 8.09 17.75 16.27
C GLY A 698 9.37 18.49 15.88
N THR A 699 9.47 19.74 16.34
CA THR A 699 10.61 20.62 16.06
C THR A 699 11.22 21.16 17.35
N ILE A 700 12.51 20.94 17.53
CA ILE A 700 13.33 21.49 18.61
C ILE A 700 14.14 22.67 18.08
N THR A 701 13.96 23.83 18.68
CA THR A 701 14.71 25.06 18.36
C THR A 701 15.61 25.47 19.52
N ILE A 702 16.87 25.74 19.21
CA ILE A 702 17.89 26.19 20.16
C ILE A 702 18.43 27.55 19.71
N THR A 703 18.29 28.57 20.56
CA THR A 703 18.66 29.95 20.28
C THR A 703 19.39 30.60 21.47
N ASP A 704 19.78 31.87 21.34
CA ASP A 704 20.41 32.67 22.39
C ASP A 704 21.64 31.97 23.02
N LEU A 705 22.41 31.24 22.20
CA LEU A 705 23.58 30.50 22.65
C LEU A 705 24.57 31.46 23.31
N GLN A 706 25.00 31.14 24.53
CA GLN A 706 25.87 32.00 25.32
C GLN A 706 27.19 31.32 25.64
N PHE A 707 28.31 31.96 25.30
CA PHE A 707 29.65 31.39 25.47
C PHE A 707 30.56 32.22 26.37
N ASP A 708 31.32 31.52 27.20
CA ASP A 708 32.46 32.06 27.94
C ASP A 708 33.74 31.60 27.24
N ILE A 709 34.47 32.51 26.60
CA ILE A 709 35.70 32.19 25.85
C ILE A 709 36.91 32.84 26.49
N TRP A 710 37.88 32.00 26.86
CA TRP A 710 39.14 32.42 27.43
C TRP A 710 40.00 33.14 26.39
N GLY A 711 40.74 34.17 26.82
CA GLY A 711 41.58 34.97 25.91
C GLY A 711 42.77 34.22 25.29
N GLY A 712 43.07 33.01 25.78
CA GLY A 712 44.12 32.16 25.23
C GLY A 712 43.62 31.03 24.32
N THR A 713 42.31 30.98 24.06
CA THR A 713 41.73 30.02 23.11
C THR A 713 42.30 30.30 21.71
N PRO A 714 42.71 29.28 20.96
CA PRO A 714 43.11 29.48 19.57
C PRO A 714 41.97 30.12 18.77
N ARG A 715 42.35 30.90 17.75
CA ARG A 715 41.40 31.41 16.77
C ARG A 715 41.21 30.37 15.68
N GLY A 716 40.01 30.31 15.11
CA GLY A 716 39.66 29.40 14.04
C GLY A 716 38.23 28.93 14.16
N ASP A 717 37.89 28.00 13.28
CA ASP A 717 36.58 27.38 13.17
C ASP A 717 36.59 26.07 13.95
N TYR A 718 35.46 25.77 14.56
CA TYR A 718 35.27 24.61 15.43
C TYR A 718 33.94 23.94 15.14
N ASP A 719 33.97 22.61 15.09
CA ASP A 719 32.80 21.80 14.78
C ASP A 719 31.83 21.72 15.97
N LEU A 720 30.56 21.43 15.66
CA LEU A 720 29.52 21.07 16.61
C LEU A 720 29.18 19.59 16.45
N TYR A 721 29.09 18.88 17.57
CA TYR A 721 28.69 17.48 17.63
C TYR A 721 27.29 17.36 18.22
N ILE A 722 26.44 16.58 17.55
CA ILE A 722 25.09 16.22 18.00
C ILE A 722 25.03 14.69 18.11
N GLY A 723 24.73 14.17 19.30
CA GLY A 723 24.67 12.72 19.57
C GLY A 723 23.67 12.38 20.67
N GLY A 724 23.69 11.13 21.14
CA GLY A 724 22.75 10.62 22.15
C GLY A 724 21.76 9.61 21.59
N SER A 725 21.01 8.96 22.49
CA SER A 725 20.02 7.93 22.17
C SER A 725 18.86 8.46 21.31
N ALA A 726 18.52 9.73 21.44
CA ALA A 726 17.51 10.38 20.59
C ALA A 726 18.04 10.72 19.19
N ILE A 727 19.32 10.51 18.93
CA ILE A 727 19.95 10.77 17.63
C ILE A 727 20.31 9.46 16.95
N ASP A 728 20.77 8.48 17.74
CA ASP A 728 21.04 7.11 17.33
C ASP A 728 20.87 6.22 18.58
N GLN A 729 19.95 5.25 18.54
CA GLN A 729 19.57 4.40 19.67
C GLN A 729 20.72 3.53 20.19
N ALA A 730 21.74 3.27 19.36
CA ALA A 730 22.93 2.54 19.80
C ALA A 730 23.80 3.37 20.79
N ASN A 731 23.57 4.68 20.88
CA ASN A 731 24.24 5.51 21.86
C ASN A 731 23.67 5.34 23.27
N ASP A 732 24.57 5.33 24.24
CA ASP A 732 24.22 5.30 25.65
C ASP A 732 23.72 6.66 26.16
N ASP A 733 22.90 6.60 27.21
CA ASP A 733 22.21 7.72 27.83
C ASP A 733 23.07 8.53 28.81
N ASN A 734 24.38 8.53 28.57
CA ASN A 734 25.41 9.13 29.41
C ASN A 734 26.38 10.01 28.59
N THR A 735 27.00 11.00 29.23
CA THR A 735 27.81 12.01 28.52
C THR A 735 29.11 11.50 27.91
N ASP A 736 29.63 10.34 28.33
CA ASP A 736 30.89 9.80 27.84
C ASP A 736 30.67 8.96 26.57
N ASP A 737 29.54 8.24 26.50
CA ASP A 737 29.22 7.29 25.44
C ASP A 737 28.19 7.80 24.42
N ALA A 738 27.55 8.96 24.65
CA ALA A 738 26.61 9.61 23.73
C ALA A 738 27.21 10.07 22.38
N TRP A 739 28.46 9.72 22.07
CA TRP A 739 29.22 10.25 20.92
C TRP A 739 29.74 9.16 19.99
N SER A 740 29.35 7.91 20.22
CA SER A 740 29.81 6.76 19.44
C SER A 740 29.32 6.86 17.99
N LYS A 741 28.03 7.19 17.81
CA LYS A 741 27.39 7.53 16.56
C LYS A 741 26.86 8.95 16.68
N LYS A 742 27.42 9.90 15.93
CA LYS A 742 27.10 11.33 16.07
C LYS A 742 27.11 12.03 14.73
N LEU A 743 26.31 13.08 14.65
CA LEU A 743 26.41 14.07 13.59
C LEU A 743 27.52 15.07 13.90
N THR A 744 28.26 15.45 12.86
CA THR A 744 29.30 16.48 12.91
C THR A 744 28.88 17.62 12.00
N VAL A 745 28.67 18.78 12.60
CA VAL A 745 28.35 20.03 11.90
C VAL A 745 29.63 20.86 11.83
N SER A 746 30.24 20.90 10.65
CA SER A 746 31.52 21.59 10.45
C SER A 746 31.40 23.10 10.55
N ASP A 747 32.45 23.76 11.04
CA ASP A 747 32.62 25.21 11.06
C ASP A 747 31.47 25.99 11.75
N PHE A 748 30.79 25.35 12.71
CA PHE A 748 29.66 25.95 13.41
C PHE A 748 30.07 27.11 14.32
N PHE A 749 31.22 27.00 15.00
CA PHE A 749 31.65 27.93 16.04
C PHE A 749 32.98 28.61 15.69
N ILE A 750 32.93 29.92 15.48
CA ILE A 750 34.06 30.71 14.97
C ILE A 750 34.63 31.59 16.09
N VAL A 751 35.92 31.39 16.40
CA VAL A 751 36.62 32.14 17.46
C VAL A 751 37.51 33.23 16.89
N GLY A 752 37.09 34.47 17.13
CA GLY A 752 37.73 35.72 16.71
C GLY A 752 37.22 36.24 15.38
N SER A 753 37.37 37.54 15.13
CA SER A 753 37.03 38.21 13.87
C SER A 753 38.25 38.68 13.07
N ASP A 754 39.39 38.00 13.22
CA ASP A 754 40.64 38.45 12.61
C ASP A 754 40.72 37.99 11.16
N ILE A 755 40.86 38.94 10.25
CA ILE A 755 40.99 38.70 8.82
C ILE A 755 42.11 37.70 8.46
N TYR A 756 43.11 37.44 9.31
CA TYR A 756 44.18 36.47 9.02
C TYR A 756 43.84 35.02 9.39
N GLN A 757 42.63 34.71 9.81
CA GLN A 757 42.21 33.33 10.11
C GLN A 757 42.27 32.43 8.87
N HIS A 758 41.87 32.95 7.71
CA HIS A 758 41.84 32.24 6.43
C HIS A 758 42.63 33.00 5.38
N GLN A 759 43.29 32.30 4.44
CA GLN A 759 43.74 32.98 3.22
C GLN A 759 42.53 33.31 2.38
N VAL A 760 42.33 34.60 2.14
CA VAL A 760 41.23 35.12 1.34
C VAL A 760 41.81 35.89 0.18
N GLU A 761 41.41 35.55 -1.04
CA GLU A 761 41.59 36.39 -2.22
C GLU A 761 40.21 36.84 -2.69
N SER A 762 40.01 38.16 -2.83
CA SER A 762 38.79 38.70 -3.46
C SER A 762 39.13 39.55 -4.66
N THR A 763 38.29 39.47 -5.69
CA THR A 763 38.39 40.32 -6.87
C THR A 763 37.11 41.11 -7.08
N ILE A 764 37.23 42.34 -7.60
CA ILE A 764 36.09 43.18 -7.98
C ILE A 764 36.34 43.71 -9.39
N ASN A 765 35.45 43.36 -10.32
CA ASN A 765 35.51 43.84 -11.69
C ASN A 765 34.66 45.12 -11.85
N PHE A 766 35.32 46.26 -12.06
CA PHE A 766 34.67 47.57 -12.16
C PHE A 766 33.92 47.79 -13.48
N ASN A 767 34.10 46.93 -14.48
CA ASN A 767 33.32 47.02 -15.73
C ASN A 767 31.96 46.34 -15.59
N THR A 768 31.89 45.24 -14.82
CA THR A 768 30.68 44.43 -14.67
C THR A 768 29.97 44.66 -13.33
N GLY A 769 30.71 45.09 -12.31
CA GLY A 769 30.22 45.19 -10.93
C GLY A 769 30.20 43.85 -10.19
N VAL A 770 30.75 42.79 -10.79
CA VAL A 770 30.83 41.44 -10.21
C VAL A 770 32.02 41.36 -9.26
N ALA A 771 31.81 40.71 -8.11
CA ALA A 771 32.86 40.39 -7.16
C ALA A 771 32.97 38.87 -6.98
N GLU A 772 34.18 38.40 -6.73
CA GLU A 772 34.45 37.00 -6.39
C GLU A 772 35.26 36.94 -5.08
N VAL A 773 34.97 35.98 -4.22
CA VAL A 773 35.74 35.64 -3.02
C VAL A 773 36.16 34.19 -3.15
N ASN A 774 37.47 33.92 -3.11
CA ASN A 774 38.07 32.60 -3.31
C ASN A 774 37.60 31.89 -4.60
N GLY A 775 37.27 32.66 -5.63
CA GLY A 775 36.80 32.17 -6.93
C GLY A 775 35.29 31.95 -7.05
N GLU A 776 34.51 32.15 -5.98
CA GLU A 776 33.05 32.14 -6.03
C GLU A 776 32.48 33.56 -6.16
N GLU A 777 31.49 33.73 -7.04
CA GLU A 777 30.78 35.00 -7.22
C GLU A 777 29.96 35.34 -5.97
N VAL A 778 30.10 36.58 -5.47
CA VAL A 778 29.39 37.07 -4.28
C VAL A 778 28.63 38.36 -4.58
N ASP A 779 27.48 38.52 -3.92
CA ASP A 779 26.68 39.72 -4.04
C ASP A 779 27.34 40.92 -3.35
N MET A 780 27.34 42.06 -4.06
CA MET A 780 27.75 43.34 -3.49
C MET A 780 26.54 44.16 -3.05
N PHE A 781 26.59 44.71 -1.85
CA PHE A 781 25.61 45.68 -1.36
C PHE A 781 25.77 47.05 -2.02
N ALA A 782 26.96 47.36 -2.54
CA ALA A 782 27.30 48.64 -3.12
C ALA A 782 28.03 48.46 -4.47
N VAL A 783 27.46 49.03 -5.55
CA VAL A 783 28.05 48.91 -6.89
C VAL A 783 29.37 49.69 -6.96
N PRO A 784 30.51 49.03 -7.28
CA PRO A 784 31.81 49.69 -7.33
C PRO A 784 31.90 50.65 -8.53
N PHE A 785 32.67 51.73 -8.39
CA PHE A 785 32.82 52.71 -9.48
C PHE A 785 34.17 53.44 -9.45
N LEU A 786 34.54 54.04 -10.60
CA LEU A 786 35.66 54.97 -10.67
C LEU A 786 35.17 56.40 -10.43
N SER A 787 35.73 57.09 -9.44
CA SER A 787 35.41 58.49 -9.16
C SER A 787 35.82 59.41 -10.30
N ALA A 788 35.34 60.66 -10.28
CA ALA A 788 35.75 61.69 -11.25
C ALA A 788 37.26 61.99 -11.21
N SER A 789 37.94 61.67 -10.11
CA SER A 789 39.39 61.79 -9.94
C SER A 789 40.16 60.55 -10.41
N GLY A 790 39.43 59.48 -10.82
CA GLY A 790 39.99 58.21 -11.27
C GLY A 790 40.34 57.27 -10.12
N ARG A 791 39.64 57.32 -8.99
CA ARG A 791 39.84 56.40 -7.85
C ARG A 791 38.81 55.28 -7.83
N THR A 792 39.27 54.07 -7.50
CA THR A 792 38.46 52.88 -7.28
C THR A 792 37.66 53.03 -6.00
N MET A 793 36.40 53.40 -6.10
CA MET A 793 35.46 53.54 -4.98
C MET A 793 34.67 52.25 -4.83
N VAL A 794 34.71 51.69 -3.62
CA VAL A 794 34.07 50.41 -3.28
C VAL A 794 33.36 50.55 -1.95
N GLY A 795 32.35 49.71 -1.72
CA GLY A 795 31.64 49.72 -0.46
C GLY A 795 32.54 49.27 0.69
N VAL A 796 32.53 50.05 1.76
CA VAL A 796 33.33 49.79 2.97
C VAL A 796 32.89 48.51 3.65
N ARG A 797 31.58 48.22 3.65
CA ARG A 797 31.02 46.97 4.18
C ARG A 797 31.45 45.77 3.33
N ASP A 798 31.33 45.88 2.01
CA ASP A 798 31.60 44.76 1.10
C ASP A 798 33.01 44.21 1.29
N ILE A 799 34.04 45.08 1.31
CA ILE A 799 35.41 44.61 1.57
C ILE A 799 35.57 44.00 2.96
N ALA A 800 34.99 44.60 4.00
CA ALA A 800 35.10 44.02 5.34
C ALA A 800 34.49 42.62 5.40
N THR A 801 33.30 42.44 4.81
CA THR A 801 32.59 41.15 4.77
C THR A 801 33.31 40.12 3.90
N PHE A 802 33.95 40.51 2.79
CA PHE A 802 34.75 39.60 1.96
C PHE A 802 35.90 38.95 2.74
N PHE A 803 36.45 39.64 3.75
CA PHE A 803 37.49 39.13 4.63
C PHE A 803 36.93 38.59 5.95
N SER A 804 35.70 38.05 5.90
CA SER A 804 35.02 37.38 7.01
C SER A 804 34.82 38.24 8.26
N ILE A 805 34.84 39.57 8.13
CA ILE A 805 34.42 40.44 9.25
C ILE A 805 32.89 40.41 9.31
N HIS A 806 32.38 39.79 10.39
CA HIS A 806 30.96 39.69 10.67
C HIS A 806 30.28 41.08 10.70
N GLU A 807 29.03 41.16 10.27
CA GLU A 807 28.34 42.45 10.11
C GLU A 807 28.10 43.20 11.42
N ASP A 808 27.98 42.50 12.54
CA ASP A 808 27.87 43.10 13.88
C ASP A 808 29.11 43.91 14.27
N ASN A 809 30.26 43.58 13.67
CA ASN A 809 31.51 44.31 13.84
C ASN A 809 31.61 45.53 12.89
N ILE A 810 30.57 45.81 12.09
CA ILE A 810 30.50 46.93 11.14
C ILE A 810 29.38 47.89 11.54
N LEU A 811 29.71 48.87 12.36
CA LEU A 811 28.77 49.81 12.95
C LEU A 811 28.59 51.07 12.10
N PHE A 812 27.33 51.41 11.83
CA PHE A 812 26.93 52.64 11.13
C PHE A 812 26.19 53.58 12.08
N THR A 813 26.55 54.86 12.07
CA THR A 813 25.87 55.87 12.89
C THR A 813 25.19 56.94 12.03
N SER A 814 24.16 57.59 12.59
CA SER A 814 23.41 58.66 11.91
C SER A 814 24.26 59.89 11.53
N GLY A 815 25.46 60.03 12.11
CA GLY A 815 26.44 61.05 11.75
C GLY A 815 27.25 60.75 10.49
N GLY A 816 27.04 59.59 9.85
CA GLY A 816 27.83 59.16 8.70
C GLY A 816 29.21 58.61 9.08
N HIS A 817 29.35 58.08 10.30
CA HIS A 817 30.54 57.33 10.71
C HIS A 817 30.34 55.84 10.44
N VAL A 818 31.38 55.21 9.92
CA VAL A 818 31.50 53.76 9.76
C VAL A 818 32.63 53.30 10.66
N THR A 819 32.35 52.39 11.58
CA THR A 819 33.36 51.77 12.45
C THR A 819 33.43 50.29 12.14
N ILE A 820 34.62 49.79 11.82
CA ILE A 820 34.90 48.36 11.66
C ILE A 820 35.76 47.92 12.84
N VAL A 821 35.38 46.83 13.49
CA VAL A 821 36.20 46.13 14.47
C VAL A 821 36.78 44.89 13.79
N ASN A 822 38.11 44.81 13.72
CA ASN A 822 38.84 43.66 13.16
C ASN A 822 39.79 43.14 14.24
N GLY A 823 39.38 42.10 14.98
CA GLY A 823 40.10 41.66 16.17
C GLY A 823 40.32 42.82 17.17
N SER A 824 41.58 43.21 17.41
CA SER A 824 41.90 44.34 18.29
C SER A 824 41.87 45.71 17.61
N ASP A 825 41.76 45.76 16.28
CA ASP A 825 41.87 46.98 15.51
C ASP A 825 40.51 47.65 15.32
N ILE A 826 40.44 48.94 15.64
CA ILE A 826 39.27 49.78 15.43
C ILE A 826 39.55 50.72 14.26
N ILE A 827 38.83 50.51 13.17
CA ILE A 827 38.92 51.33 11.96
C ILE A 827 37.71 52.28 11.95
N THR A 828 37.92 53.58 11.73
CA THR A 828 36.83 54.55 11.67
C THR A 828 36.95 55.44 10.44
N LEU A 829 35.88 55.48 9.65
CA LEU A 829 35.70 56.35 8.50
C LEU A 829 34.56 57.33 8.75
N THR A 830 34.62 58.51 8.13
CA THR A 830 33.60 59.56 8.30
C THR A 830 33.25 60.16 6.94
N ASN A 831 31.97 60.30 6.66
CA ASN A 831 31.47 60.91 5.43
C ASN A 831 32.01 62.34 5.25
N GLY A 832 32.53 62.63 4.06
CA GLY A 832 33.17 63.90 3.71
C GLY A 832 34.58 64.09 4.31
N SER A 833 35.16 63.06 4.93
CA SER A 833 36.55 63.09 5.43
C SER A 833 37.48 62.35 4.47
N SER A 834 38.63 62.95 4.18
CA SER A 834 39.79 62.31 3.55
C SER A 834 40.75 61.69 4.58
N VAL A 835 40.33 61.59 5.84
CA VAL A 835 41.09 60.94 6.91
C VAL A 835 40.26 59.78 7.47
N LEU A 836 40.83 58.58 7.44
CA LEU A 836 40.36 57.44 8.21
C LEU A 836 41.31 57.21 9.40
N TYR A 837 40.85 56.48 10.42
CA TYR A 837 41.65 56.18 11.60
C TYR A 837 41.74 54.68 11.82
N VAL A 838 42.92 54.18 12.18
CA VAL A 838 43.13 52.81 12.69
C VAL A 838 43.71 52.93 14.09
N ASN A 839 43.00 52.44 15.11
CA ASN A 839 43.39 52.58 16.52
C ASN A 839 43.71 54.03 16.93
N GLY A 840 42.95 54.98 16.37
CA GLY A 840 43.15 56.42 16.57
C GLY A 840 44.33 57.04 15.82
N GLN A 841 45.12 56.27 15.06
CA GLN A 841 46.17 56.78 14.18
C GLN A 841 45.57 57.17 12.81
N PRO A 842 45.82 58.40 12.30
CA PRO A 842 45.24 58.86 11.06
C PRO A 842 45.94 58.26 9.82
N ILE A 843 45.15 57.85 8.85
CA ILE A 843 45.57 57.49 7.48
C ILE A 843 44.90 58.49 6.52
N TYR A 844 45.71 59.20 5.76
CA TYR A 844 45.26 60.22 4.81
C TYR A 844 44.96 59.59 3.46
N MET A 845 43.68 59.56 3.10
CA MET A 845 43.17 59.15 1.79
C MET A 845 43.35 60.27 0.76
N ASP A 846 43.44 59.90 -0.52
CA ASP A 846 43.53 60.87 -1.61
C ASP A 846 42.15 61.29 -2.17
N GLU A 847 41.07 60.68 -1.68
CA GLU A 847 39.69 61.11 -1.90
C GLU A 847 38.85 60.87 -0.63
N GLU A 848 37.78 61.65 -0.45
CA GLU A 848 36.91 61.57 0.73
C GLU A 848 36.05 60.30 0.71
N MET A 849 35.75 59.76 1.89
CA MET A 849 34.69 58.76 2.03
C MET A 849 33.34 59.42 1.75
N GLN A 850 32.47 58.76 0.98
CA GLN A 850 31.21 59.29 0.51
C GLN A 850 30.07 58.33 0.82
N ILE A 851 28.90 58.88 1.17
CA ILE A 851 27.66 58.10 1.21
C ILE A 851 26.84 58.41 -0.05
N ILE A 852 26.65 57.40 -0.91
CA ILE A 852 25.87 57.49 -2.15
C ILE A 852 24.76 56.45 -2.06
N ASP A 853 23.51 56.87 -2.24
CA ASP A 853 22.31 56.02 -2.18
C ASP A 853 22.24 55.14 -0.91
N GLY A 854 22.68 55.69 0.23
CA GLY A 854 22.68 55.00 1.53
C GLY A 854 23.85 54.03 1.74
N ARG A 855 24.76 53.90 0.78
CA ARG A 855 25.95 53.04 0.88
C ARG A 855 27.22 53.86 1.09
N SER A 856 28.11 53.32 1.91
CA SER A 856 29.38 53.96 2.30
C SER A 856 30.51 53.55 1.37
N TYR A 857 31.05 54.49 0.60
CA TYR A 857 32.14 54.26 -0.34
C TYR A 857 33.43 54.94 0.12
N ALA A 858 34.54 54.24 0.02
CA ALA A 858 35.87 54.84 0.18
C ALA A 858 36.83 54.29 -0.87
N PRO A 859 37.98 54.96 -1.10
CA PRO A 859 39.00 54.45 -2.00
C PRO A 859 39.51 53.06 -1.58
N ALA A 860 39.33 52.06 -2.45
CA ALA A 860 39.59 50.64 -2.21
C ALA A 860 40.93 50.34 -1.52
N ARG A 861 42.02 50.88 -2.06
CA ARG A 861 43.37 50.77 -1.50
C ARG A 861 43.48 51.18 -0.04
N TYR A 862 42.75 52.20 0.38
CA TYR A 862 42.85 52.70 1.75
C TYR A 862 42.00 51.90 2.73
N ILE A 863 40.90 51.30 2.25
CA ILE A 863 40.16 50.29 3.02
C ILE A 863 41.08 49.07 3.23
N ALA A 864 41.74 48.61 2.17
CA ALA A 864 42.71 47.51 2.23
C ALA A 864 43.84 47.79 3.25
N VAL A 865 44.50 48.94 3.13
CA VAL A 865 45.55 49.36 4.07
C VAL A 865 45.03 49.47 5.51
N ALA A 866 43.79 49.94 5.71
CA ALA A 866 43.22 50.07 7.05
C ALA A 866 42.93 48.71 7.69
N LEU A 867 42.50 47.73 6.89
CA LEU A 867 42.29 46.35 7.33
C LEU A 867 43.61 45.60 7.52
N GLY A 868 44.68 46.00 6.83
CA GLY A 868 45.98 45.33 6.87
C GLY A 868 46.19 44.36 5.70
N ILE A 869 45.29 44.34 4.72
CA ILE A 869 45.35 43.48 3.53
C ILE A 869 46.08 44.16 2.38
N SER A 870 46.56 43.34 1.44
CA SER A 870 47.16 43.77 0.18
C SER A 870 46.11 44.21 -0.84
N PHE A 871 46.52 45.08 -1.77
CA PHE A 871 45.67 45.60 -2.84
C PHE A 871 46.46 45.73 -4.14
N ASP A 872 45.92 45.14 -5.21
CA ASP A 872 46.41 45.27 -6.57
C ASP A 872 45.31 45.79 -7.51
N TRP A 873 45.72 46.56 -8.53
CA TRP A 873 44.82 47.12 -9.54
C TRP A 873 45.33 46.82 -10.95
N ASP A 874 44.51 46.11 -11.72
CA ASP A 874 44.70 45.92 -13.15
C ASP A 874 43.95 47.00 -13.93
N ASP A 875 44.70 48.00 -14.44
CA ASP A 875 44.12 49.10 -15.21
C ASP A 875 43.58 48.68 -16.60
N THR A 876 44.07 47.55 -17.13
CA THR A 876 43.66 47.02 -18.45
C THR A 876 42.29 46.38 -18.34
N ASN A 877 42.12 45.48 -17.38
CA ASN A 877 40.88 44.73 -17.19
C ASN A 877 39.91 45.41 -16.22
N ARG A 878 40.36 46.46 -15.52
CA ARG A 878 39.60 47.19 -14.48
C ARG A 878 39.21 46.29 -13.31
N ILE A 879 40.16 45.47 -12.85
CA ILE A 879 39.97 44.52 -11.75
C ILE A 879 40.79 44.99 -10.55
N ALA A 880 40.14 45.10 -9.38
CA ALA A 880 40.82 45.25 -8.10
C ALA A 880 40.92 43.87 -7.43
N THR A 881 42.11 43.52 -6.94
CA THR A 881 42.36 42.29 -6.19
C THR A 881 42.79 42.64 -4.77
N PHE A 882 42.25 41.93 -3.79
CA PHE A 882 42.58 42.08 -2.38
C PHE A 882 42.96 40.71 -1.83
N TYR A 883 43.99 40.66 -0.97
CA TYR A 883 44.39 39.41 -0.32
C TYR A 883 45.16 39.67 0.98
N ASN A 884 45.12 38.74 1.91
CA ASN A 884 45.76 38.85 3.23
C ASN A 884 47.06 38.04 3.38
#